data_AF-A0A834J9U8-F1
#
_entry.id   AF-A0A834J9U8-F1
#
_cell.length_a   1.000
_cell.length_b   1.000
_cell.length_c   1.000
_cell.angle_alpha   90.00
_cell.angle_beta   90.00
_cell.angle_gamma   90.00
#
_symmetry.space_group_name_H-M   'P 1'
#
loop_
_entity.id
_entity.type
_entity.pdbx_description
1 polymer ?
#
loop_
_entity_poly.entity_id
_entity_poly.type
_entity_poly.pdbx_seq_one_letter_code
_entity_poly.pdbx_strand_id
1 'polypeptide(L)'
;MSEVNKRQTLSPSYSNYRYSTYLEEGVALLKLSPTLENVKKDRNSLQSTNMLLHISRTKADIYSKLQSSCQQKKDYFHKVAIPLLNSSNIDSLKRDLIYNTDCVKSTTNFIGKHCYNLGEKGSGIRARGEIQDFNALRLECLQTGRLFEDPEFLAADSSLYFSKRPDRYIEWRRPMEIADDPQLFVEGFSRFDVQQGELGDCWLLAAVANLTMDSNLFFQVVPEDQSFQENYAGIFHFRFWQYGRWVDVVIDDRLPTYNGELIYMHSAESNEFWSALLEKAYAKLHGSYEALKGGTTCEAMEDFTGGVTEMYQMEEAPPNLFSVLLKAFERNSLMGCSIEPDPNVLEAETPQGLIRGHAYSITRVKYVEIQTPNQYGRIPLLRLRNPWGNEAEWNGPWSDKSPEWRFIPDHEKEELGLTFDIDGEFWMSFQDFTQYFTQLEICNLNPDSLTEGDINAGKKRWEMSVFEGEWVRGVTAGGCRNYLETFCHNPQYRITLEYPDEDDDKCTVIVALMQKNRRAQRRMGADCLTIGFAVYYVCTFALEHPERLPKPLDMNFFKYNASVARSPAFINLREVTCRFKLPPGVYCIVPSTFDPNEEGEFLLRIFSENKNNMEENDEEVGVGEVDDRVINPKGTNTDADDEKVREEPEPDRNIEKVREFFRKLAGDDMEVDWMELKEILDFAMRKGKSIDKLSLWQLHLLNKKRNKSEII
;
A
#
# COMPACT_ATOMS: atom_id res chain seq x y z
N MET A 1 29.41 -68.57 10.13
CA MET A 1 28.17 -69.38 10.09
C MET A 1 27.03 -68.37 9.97
N SER A 2 26.36 -68.09 8.86
CA SER A 2 26.20 -68.68 7.51
C SER A 2 25.72 -67.49 6.63
N GLU A 3 26.44 -67.08 5.57
CA GLU A 3 26.18 -67.44 4.14
C GLU A 3 24.73 -67.10 3.68
N VAL A 4 24.44 -66.29 2.64
CA VAL A 4 25.05 -66.18 1.29
C VAL A 4 24.87 -64.78 0.66
N ASN A 5 25.82 -64.51 -0.23
CA ASN A 5 26.18 -63.36 -1.08
C ASN A 5 25.39 -63.19 -2.41
N LYS A 6 25.65 -62.04 -3.08
CA LYS A 6 25.48 -61.63 -4.51
C LYS A 6 24.15 -60.95 -4.90
N ARG A 7 24.10 -59.66 -5.30
CA ARG A 7 24.72 -58.82 -6.39
C ARG A 7 24.18 -59.06 -7.81
N GLN A 8 24.00 -57.91 -8.50
CA GLN A 8 23.68 -57.62 -9.92
C GLN A 8 22.18 -57.54 -10.25
N THR A 9 21.61 -56.58 -10.99
CA THR A 9 22.04 -55.51 -11.93
C THR A 9 20.73 -54.79 -12.35
N LEU A 10 20.61 -53.48 -12.58
CA LEU A 10 20.88 -52.73 -13.82
C LEU A 10 20.29 -51.31 -13.67
N SER A 11 20.91 -50.32 -14.30
CA SER A 11 20.44 -48.94 -14.47
C SER A 11 19.15 -48.84 -15.31
N PRO A 12 18.47 -47.68 -15.24
CA PRO A 12 18.43 -46.89 -16.47
C PRO A 12 18.75 -45.40 -16.23
N SER A 13 19.42 -44.85 -17.24
CA SER A 13 19.65 -43.43 -17.49
C SER A 13 18.35 -42.63 -17.57
N TYR A 14 18.32 -41.43 -16.97
CA TYR A 14 17.42 -40.38 -17.43
C TYR A 14 18.22 -39.13 -17.79
N SER A 15 18.21 -38.86 -19.07
CA SER A 15 18.67 -37.65 -19.74
C SER A 15 17.58 -36.57 -19.71
N ASN A 16 18.03 -35.32 -19.55
CA ASN A 16 17.39 -34.02 -19.78
C ASN A 16 16.18 -33.99 -20.76
N TYR A 17 15.15 -33.20 -20.42
CA TYR A 17 14.42 -32.20 -21.24
C TYR A 17 13.37 -31.50 -20.34
N ARG A 18 13.50 -30.18 -20.08
CA ARG A 18 12.79 -29.03 -20.70
C ARG A 18 11.30 -28.86 -20.36
N TYR A 19 11.01 -27.67 -19.82
CA TYR A 19 9.79 -26.83 -19.85
C TYR A 19 8.48 -27.44 -20.40
N SER A 20 7.43 -27.36 -19.58
CA SER A 20 6.01 -27.34 -20.01
C SER A 20 5.33 -26.16 -19.28
N THR A 21 5.12 -25.02 -19.94
CA THR A 21 3.84 -24.57 -20.54
C THR A 21 2.59 -24.89 -19.72
N TYR A 22 2.10 -23.89 -18.98
CA TYR A 22 0.70 -23.81 -18.54
C TYR A 22 -0.09 -23.08 -19.64
N LEU A 23 -0.96 -23.82 -20.31
CA LEU A 23 -2.01 -23.34 -21.22
C LEU A 23 -3.24 -24.21 -20.98
N GLU A 24 -4.18 -23.74 -20.17
CA GLU A 24 -5.61 -24.12 -20.18
C GLU A 24 -6.36 -22.84 -19.78
N GLU A 25 -7.32 -22.28 -20.50
CA GLU A 25 -8.39 -22.90 -21.29
C GLU A 25 -8.62 -22.17 -22.63
N GLY A 26 -8.69 -22.92 -23.73
CA GLY A 26 -9.06 -22.39 -25.05
C GLY A 26 -9.28 -23.52 -26.05
N VAL A 27 -10.54 -23.85 -26.30
CA VAL A 27 -10.99 -24.94 -27.17
C VAL A 27 -10.46 -24.76 -28.60
N ALA A 28 -9.57 -25.65 -29.04
CA ALA A 28 -9.18 -25.79 -30.44
C ALA A 28 -9.72 -27.12 -31.02
N LEU A 29 -10.70 -26.99 -31.92
CA LEU A 29 -11.23 -28.06 -32.77
C LEU A 29 -10.18 -28.53 -33.78
N LEU A 30 -9.63 -29.73 -33.58
CA LEU A 30 -8.78 -30.41 -34.56
C LEU A 30 -9.63 -31.27 -35.51
N LYS A 31 -9.62 -30.88 -36.79
CA LYS A 31 -10.06 -31.68 -37.94
C LYS A 31 -9.17 -32.91 -38.09
N LEU A 32 -9.76 -34.10 -38.06
CA LEU A 32 -9.10 -35.34 -38.51
C LEU A 32 -9.78 -35.85 -39.79
N SER A 33 -8.95 -36.12 -40.80
CA SER A 33 -9.29 -36.92 -41.98
C SER A 33 -9.02 -38.40 -41.67
N PRO A 34 -9.69 -39.36 -42.36
CA PRO A 34 -9.93 -40.68 -41.81
C PRO A 34 -8.90 -41.71 -42.26
N THR A 35 -8.43 -42.54 -41.33
CA THR A 35 -7.93 -43.89 -41.63
C THR A 35 -8.46 -44.87 -40.59
N LEU A 36 -9.29 -45.77 -41.12
CA LEU A 36 -9.80 -47.01 -40.56
C LEU A 36 -8.70 -47.88 -39.90
N GLU A 37 -8.98 -48.46 -38.72
CA GLU A 37 -9.25 -49.90 -38.50
C GLU A 37 -9.18 -50.29 -37.01
N ASN A 38 -10.21 -51.03 -36.55
CA ASN A 38 -10.23 -52.10 -35.53
C ASN A 38 -9.41 -51.92 -34.23
N VAL A 39 -10.00 -52.03 -33.02
CA VAL A 39 -10.34 -53.32 -32.38
C VAL A 39 -11.25 -53.06 -31.14
N LYS A 40 -12.25 -53.94 -30.97
CA LYS A 40 -13.19 -54.07 -29.85
C LYS A 40 -12.53 -54.61 -28.55
N LYS A 41 -13.23 -54.37 -27.43
CA LYS A 41 -13.36 -55.15 -26.16
C LYS A 41 -12.89 -54.38 -24.93
N ASP A 42 -13.45 -54.50 -23.73
CA ASP A 42 -14.65 -55.12 -23.16
C ASP A 42 -14.84 -54.40 -21.81
N ARG A 43 -15.96 -53.70 -21.61
CA ARG A 43 -16.95 -53.85 -20.52
C ARG A 43 -16.61 -54.72 -19.29
N ASN A 44 -17.16 -54.21 -18.17
CA ASN A 44 -17.47 -54.82 -16.86
C ASN A 44 -16.38 -54.68 -15.79
N SER A 45 -16.66 -54.36 -14.51
CA SER A 45 -17.91 -54.08 -13.76
C SER A 45 -17.54 -53.86 -12.28
N LEU A 46 -18.52 -53.36 -11.51
CA LEU A 46 -18.70 -53.38 -10.04
C LEU A 46 -18.17 -52.14 -9.28
N GLN A 47 -19.05 -51.24 -8.82
CA GLN A 47 -20.03 -51.34 -7.70
C GLN A 47 -19.35 -51.31 -6.32
N SER A 48 -19.51 -50.21 -5.56
CA SER A 48 -20.50 -49.98 -4.47
C SER A 48 -19.75 -49.97 -3.12
N THR A 49 -20.02 -49.17 -2.07
CA THR A 49 -21.29 -48.66 -1.51
C THR A 49 -21.03 -47.67 -0.34
N ASN A 50 -21.83 -46.61 -0.25
CA ASN A 50 -22.48 -45.92 0.91
C ASN A 50 -21.89 -45.83 2.34
N MET A 51 -21.90 -44.62 2.93
CA MET A 51 -22.80 -44.10 4.01
C MET A 51 -22.30 -42.72 4.50
N LEU A 52 -22.99 -41.57 4.36
CA LEU A 52 -24.21 -40.98 4.97
C LEU A 52 -24.09 -40.37 6.39
N LEU A 53 -24.60 -39.12 6.51
CA LEU A 53 -25.00 -38.28 7.68
C LEU A 53 -23.90 -37.34 8.23
N HIS A 54 -24.09 -36.05 8.54
CA HIS A 54 -25.21 -35.10 8.72
C HIS A 54 -24.59 -33.67 8.67
N ILE A 55 -25.18 -32.62 8.09
CA ILE A 55 -25.82 -31.49 8.81
C ILE A 55 -26.35 -30.48 7.76
N SER A 56 -27.62 -30.11 7.92
CA SER A 56 -28.39 -29.04 7.27
C SER A 56 -27.95 -27.64 7.75
N ARG A 57 -28.13 -26.48 7.10
CA ARG A 57 -29.32 -25.87 6.47
C ARG A 57 -28.90 -24.42 6.13
N THR A 58 -29.07 -23.96 4.89
CA THR A 58 -29.42 -22.57 4.42
C THR A 58 -28.89 -22.33 3.01
N LYS A 59 -29.69 -22.60 1.97
CA LYS A 59 -29.59 -21.99 0.61
C LYS A 59 -30.75 -22.48 -0.29
N ALA A 60 -31.98 -22.44 0.23
CA ALA A 60 -33.19 -22.91 -0.48
C ALA A 60 -34.17 -21.78 -0.88
N ASP A 61 -33.73 -20.51 -0.90
CA ASP A 61 -34.63 -19.38 -1.22
C ASP A 61 -34.27 -18.59 -2.50
N ILE A 62 -33.28 -19.03 -3.29
CA ILE A 62 -32.88 -18.30 -4.51
C ILE A 62 -33.35 -18.99 -5.80
N TYR A 63 -33.68 -20.28 -5.76
CA TYR A 63 -34.06 -21.05 -6.96
C TYR A 63 -35.55 -21.02 -7.33
N SER A 64 -36.41 -20.36 -6.55
CA SER A 64 -37.86 -20.28 -6.83
C SER A 64 -38.30 -18.99 -7.55
N LYS A 65 -37.38 -18.07 -7.86
CA LYS A 65 -37.70 -16.77 -8.49
C LYS A 65 -37.19 -16.56 -9.93
N LEU A 66 -36.51 -17.54 -10.54
CA LEU A 66 -35.97 -17.44 -11.90
C LEU A 66 -36.70 -18.27 -12.96
N GLN A 67 -37.83 -18.90 -12.60
CA GLN A 67 -38.56 -19.82 -13.48
C GLN A 67 -39.93 -19.31 -13.96
N SER A 68 -40.19 -18.01 -13.88
CA SER A 68 -41.49 -17.42 -14.26
C SER A 68 -41.37 -16.15 -15.11
N SER A 69 -40.43 -16.10 -16.06
CA SER A 69 -40.51 -15.15 -17.16
C SER A 69 -39.85 -15.68 -18.43
N CYS A 70 -40.55 -15.52 -19.55
CA CYS A 70 -40.09 -15.77 -20.92
C CYS A 70 -40.09 -17.21 -21.46
N GLN A 71 -41.18 -17.94 -21.19
CA GLN A 71 -41.72 -18.99 -22.07
C GLN A 71 -42.58 -18.38 -23.20
N GLN A 72 -42.07 -17.37 -23.90
CA GLN A 72 -42.70 -16.74 -25.07
C GLN A 72 -41.62 -16.32 -26.06
N LYS A 73 -41.11 -17.28 -26.86
CA LYS A 73 -40.39 -17.06 -28.14
C LYS A 73 -39.87 -18.39 -28.73
N LYS A 74 -40.72 -19.43 -28.78
CA LYS A 74 -40.32 -20.76 -29.30
C LYS A 74 -41.21 -21.34 -30.40
N ASP A 75 -42.03 -20.55 -31.09
CA ASP A 75 -42.91 -21.03 -32.17
C ASP A 75 -42.74 -20.33 -33.53
N TYR A 76 -41.59 -19.71 -33.80
CA TYR A 76 -41.34 -19.06 -35.11
C TYR A 76 -40.17 -19.62 -35.93
N PHE A 77 -39.50 -20.69 -35.47
CA PHE A 77 -38.35 -21.30 -36.17
C PHE A 77 -38.60 -22.75 -36.61
N HIS A 78 -39.84 -23.09 -36.95
CA HIS A 78 -40.17 -24.33 -37.66
C HIS A 78 -40.91 -24.00 -38.96
N LYS A 79 -40.15 -23.55 -39.97
CA LYS A 79 -40.43 -23.75 -41.41
C LYS A 79 -39.34 -23.06 -42.24
N VAL A 80 -38.87 -23.78 -43.25
CA VAL A 80 -38.04 -23.35 -44.40
C VAL A 80 -36.52 -23.61 -44.31
N ALA A 81 -36.17 -24.83 -44.75
CA ALA A 81 -35.14 -25.20 -45.75
C ALA A 81 -33.64 -24.86 -45.54
N ILE A 82 -32.83 -25.92 -45.53
CA ILE A 82 -31.48 -25.99 -46.12
C ILE A 82 -31.70 -26.41 -47.59
N PRO A 83 -31.16 -25.73 -48.64
CA PRO A 83 -29.76 -25.92 -49.04
C PRO A 83 -29.06 -24.73 -49.74
N LEU A 84 -27.73 -24.89 -49.93
CA LEU A 84 -26.79 -24.13 -50.79
C LEU A 84 -25.91 -23.09 -50.06
N LEU A 85 -24.80 -23.60 -49.52
CA LEU A 85 -23.61 -22.82 -49.17
C LEU A 85 -22.90 -22.36 -50.46
N ASN A 86 -23.02 -21.08 -50.80
CA ASN A 86 -22.10 -20.39 -51.70
C ASN A 86 -21.02 -19.67 -50.87
N SER A 87 -19.77 -19.80 -51.31
CA SER A 87 -18.54 -19.39 -50.64
C SER A 87 -18.26 -17.88 -50.64
N SER A 88 -19.27 -17.04 -50.51
CA SER A 88 -19.13 -15.57 -50.60
C SER A 88 -19.62 -14.79 -49.37
N ASN A 89 -20.08 -15.47 -48.32
CA ASN A 89 -20.51 -14.84 -47.05
C ASN A 89 -19.56 -15.07 -45.86
N ILE A 90 -18.39 -15.68 -46.08
CA ILE A 90 -17.37 -15.80 -45.02
C ILE A 90 -16.52 -14.51 -44.92
N ASP A 91 -16.49 -13.68 -45.96
CA ASP A 91 -15.75 -12.41 -45.97
C ASP A 91 -16.56 -11.20 -45.46
N SER A 92 -17.85 -11.37 -45.18
CA SER A 92 -18.67 -10.38 -44.47
C SER A 92 -18.72 -10.68 -42.96
N LEU A 93 -18.79 -11.95 -42.56
CA LEU A 93 -18.70 -12.37 -41.16
C LEU A 93 -17.29 -12.27 -40.55
N LYS A 94 -16.22 -12.17 -41.37
CA LYS A 94 -14.87 -11.81 -40.91
C LYS A 94 -14.66 -10.30 -40.72
N ARG A 95 -15.60 -9.46 -41.17
CA ARG A 95 -15.56 -8.00 -40.98
C ARG A 95 -16.36 -7.51 -39.77
N ASP A 96 -17.16 -8.38 -39.15
CA ASP A 96 -17.97 -8.04 -37.97
C ASP A 96 -17.42 -8.64 -36.65
N LEU A 97 -16.24 -9.28 -36.66
CA LEU A 97 -15.37 -9.37 -35.46
C LEU A 97 -14.50 -8.10 -35.39
N ILE A 98 -15.16 -6.95 -35.42
CA ILE A 98 -14.57 -5.69 -34.98
C ILE A 98 -14.47 -5.79 -33.47
N TYR A 99 -13.25 -5.59 -32.98
CA TYR A 99 -12.89 -5.14 -31.64
C TYR A 99 -14.07 -5.00 -30.69
N ASN A 100 -14.09 -5.85 -29.65
CA ASN A 100 -14.90 -5.53 -28.48
C ASN A 100 -14.39 -4.19 -27.93
N THR A 101 -15.15 -3.12 -28.17
CA THR A 101 -14.83 -1.71 -27.85
C THR A 101 -15.07 -1.37 -26.38
N ASP A 102 -15.00 -2.35 -25.49
CA ASP A 102 -14.89 -2.07 -24.07
C ASP A 102 -13.41 -1.86 -23.78
N CYS A 103 -13.01 -0.61 -23.56
CA CYS A 103 -11.70 -0.27 -23.00
C CYS A 103 -11.47 -1.18 -21.79
N VAL A 104 -10.57 -2.15 -21.91
CA VAL A 104 -10.11 -2.96 -20.78
C VAL A 104 -9.31 -2.02 -19.90
N LYS A 105 -9.99 -1.36 -18.97
CA LYS A 105 -9.33 -0.60 -17.92
C LYS A 105 -8.49 -1.58 -17.12
N SER A 106 -7.24 -1.24 -16.88
CA SER A 106 -6.32 -1.95 -15.98
C SER A 106 -6.75 -1.75 -14.50
N THR A 107 -8.03 -1.95 -14.18
CA THR A 107 -8.56 -1.65 -12.84
C THR A 107 -8.16 -2.68 -11.79
N THR A 108 -7.76 -3.88 -12.21
CA THR A 108 -7.41 -4.98 -11.28
C THR A 108 -5.95 -5.36 -11.44
N ASN A 109 -5.18 -5.28 -10.35
CA ASN A 109 -3.79 -5.70 -10.31
C ASN A 109 -3.66 -7.22 -10.02
N PHE A 110 -2.41 -7.73 -9.98
CA PHE A 110 -2.11 -9.14 -9.69
C PHE A 110 -2.67 -9.63 -8.34
N ILE A 111 -2.89 -8.71 -7.39
CA ILE A 111 -3.47 -8.98 -6.06
C ILE A 111 -5.02 -8.81 -6.07
N GLY A 112 -5.63 -8.52 -7.23
CA GLY A 112 -7.06 -8.31 -7.36
C GLY A 112 -7.57 -6.99 -6.75
N LYS A 113 -6.66 -6.08 -6.37
CA LYS A 113 -7.01 -4.76 -5.84
C LYS A 113 -7.21 -3.75 -6.95
N HIS A 114 -8.00 -2.72 -6.63
CA HIS A 114 -8.17 -1.57 -7.49
C HIS A 114 -6.85 -0.84 -7.70
N CYS A 115 -6.44 -0.70 -8.96
CA CYS A 115 -5.32 0.15 -9.37
C CYS A 115 -5.88 1.45 -9.94
N TYR A 116 -5.40 2.59 -9.46
CA TYR A 116 -5.78 3.91 -9.96
C TYR A 116 -4.82 4.36 -11.04
N ASN A 117 -5.30 5.09 -12.04
CA ASN A 117 -4.39 5.77 -12.97
C ASN A 117 -3.76 6.99 -12.29
N LEU A 118 -2.54 7.37 -12.67
CA LEU A 118 -1.88 8.56 -12.14
C LEU A 118 -2.75 9.81 -12.33
N GLY A 119 -3.07 10.49 -11.21
CA GLY A 119 -3.94 11.67 -11.20
C GLY A 119 -5.44 11.37 -11.19
N GLU A 120 -5.85 10.10 -11.18
CA GLU A 120 -7.26 9.73 -11.06
C GLU A 120 -7.84 10.21 -9.72
N LYS A 121 -9.10 10.67 -9.73
CA LYS A 121 -9.77 11.11 -8.52
C LYS A 121 -9.86 9.94 -7.52
N GLY A 122 -9.30 10.15 -6.34
CA GLY A 122 -9.21 9.12 -5.31
C GLY A 122 -7.88 8.35 -5.29
N SER A 123 -6.94 8.60 -6.22
CA SER A 123 -5.59 8.01 -6.18
C SER A 123 -4.73 8.48 -5.01
N GLY A 124 -5.14 9.55 -4.30
CA GLY A 124 -4.34 10.19 -3.25
C GLY A 124 -3.26 11.15 -3.76
N ILE A 125 -3.08 11.22 -5.09
CA ILE A 125 -2.14 12.12 -5.76
C ILE A 125 -2.95 13.07 -6.64
N ARG A 126 -2.65 14.37 -6.55
CA ARG A 126 -3.28 15.36 -7.42
C ARG A 126 -2.75 15.21 -8.85
N ALA A 127 -3.67 15.24 -9.82
CA ALA A 127 -3.32 15.23 -11.23
C ALA A 127 -2.39 16.41 -11.58
N ARG A 128 -1.34 16.13 -12.36
CA ARG A 128 -0.48 17.17 -12.97
C ARG A 128 -0.97 17.56 -14.37
N GLY A 129 -1.79 16.73 -14.99
CA GLY A 129 -2.66 17.06 -16.12
C GLY A 129 -3.69 15.96 -16.38
N GLU A 130 -3.74 15.40 -17.60
CA GLU A 130 -4.79 14.44 -17.97
C GLU A 130 -4.50 13.03 -17.43
N ILE A 131 -5.57 12.32 -17.06
CA ILE A 131 -5.47 10.94 -16.57
C ILE A 131 -5.07 10.04 -17.76
N GLN A 132 -3.90 9.43 -17.65
CA GLN A 132 -3.37 8.53 -18.68
C GLN A 132 -3.80 7.09 -18.40
N ASP A 133 -4.36 6.42 -19.41
CA ASP A 133 -4.68 4.99 -19.39
C ASP A 133 -3.80 4.26 -20.41
N PHE A 134 -2.99 3.31 -19.94
CA PHE A 134 -2.00 2.61 -20.76
C PHE A 134 -2.63 1.95 -22.00
N ASN A 135 -3.73 1.19 -21.81
CA ASN A 135 -4.34 0.43 -22.89
C ASN A 135 -4.99 1.34 -23.94
N ALA A 136 -5.66 2.41 -23.50
CA ALA A 136 -6.27 3.39 -24.41
C ALA A 136 -5.20 4.13 -25.23
N LEU A 137 -4.14 4.63 -24.58
CA LEU A 137 -3.06 5.36 -25.25
C LEU A 137 -2.26 4.46 -26.19
N ARG A 138 -1.95 3.22 -25.78
CA ARG A 138 -1.28 2.23 -26.65
C ARG A 138 -2.11 1.96 -27.89
N LEU A 139 -3.42 1.76 -27.74
CA LEU A 139 -4.32 1.51 -28.88
C LEU A 139 -4.37 2.72 -29.83
N GLU A 140 -4.44 3.95 -29.31
CA GLU A 140 -4.42 5.17 -30.11
C GLU A 140 -3.12 5.31 -30.92
N CYS A 141 -1.96 5.09 -30.28
CA CYS A 141 -0.65 5.14 -30.93
C CYS A 141 -0.53 4.07 -32.04
N LEU A 142 -1.01 2.85 -31.78
CA LEU A 142 -1.04 1.78 -32.79
C LEU A 142 -1.96 2.11 -33.98
N GLN A 143 -3.14 2.71 -33.73
CA GLN A 143 -4.06 3.11 -34.78
C GLN A 143 -3.54 4.26 -35.64
N THR A 144 -2.80 5.20 -35.03
CA THR A 144 -2.25 6.37 -35.71
C THR A 144 -0.87 6.12 -36.33
N GLY A 145 -0.23 4.99 -36.02
CA GLY A 145 1.12 4.64 -36.48
C GLY A 145 2.20 5.58 -35.93
N ARG A 146 1.98 6.16 -34.75
CA ARG A 146 2.91 7.07 -34.07
C ARG A 146 3.43 6.45 -32.79
N LEU A 147 4.66 6.77 -32.43
CA LEU A 147 5.20 6.40 -31.12
C LEU A 147 4.70 7.39 -30.07
N PHE A 148 4.39 6.88 -28.88
CA PHE A 148 3.92 7.69 -27.77
C PHE A 148 5.00 8.69 -27.35
N GLU A 149 4.56 9.92 -27.11
CA GLU A 149 5.36 10.99 -26.54
C GLU A 149 4.62 11.50 -25.31
N ASP A 150 5.23 11.34 -24.14
CA ASP A 150 4.57 11.63 -22.89
C ASP A 150 4.39 13.14 -22.68
N PRO A 151 3.15 13.66 -22.66
CA PRO A 151 2.90 15.09 -22.44
C PRO A 151 3.15 15.52 -20.99
N GLU A 152 3.09 14.60 -20.03
CA GLU A 152 3.24 14.88 -18.59
C GLU A 152 4.72 14.84 -18.16
N PHE A 153 5.59 14.17 -18.92
CA PHE A 153 7.01 14.01 -18.62
C PHE A 153 7.85 14.14 -19.89
N LEU A 154 8.04 15.38 -20.31
CA LEU A 154 8.68 15.73 -21.58
C LEU A 154 10.14 15.24 -21.63
N ALA A 155 10.61 14.88 -22.83
CA ALA A 155 12.02 14.64 -23.12
C ALA A 155 12.83 15.96 -23.14
N ALA A 156 12.89 16.64 -22.01
CA ALA A 156 13.46 17.98 -21.83
C ALA A 156 14.23 18.08 -20.51
N ASP A 157 15.06 19.12 -20.39
CA ASP A 157 15.87 19.37 -19.18
C ASP A 157 15.03 19.48 -17.90
N SER A 158 13.78 19.94 -17.99
CA SER A 158 12.86 20.06 -16.84
C SER A 158 12.54 18.72 -16.17
N SER A 159 12.65 17.63 -16.93
CA SER A 159 12.40 16.26 -16.44
C SER A 159 13.68 15.65 -15.83
N LEU A 160 14.84 16.20 -16.17
CA LEU A 160 16.13 15.80 -15.59
C LEU A 160 16.43 16.59 -14.32
N TYR A 161 16.25 17.91 -14.37
CA TYR A 161 16.71 18.85 -13.37
C TYR A 161 15.63 19.87 -13.01
N PHE A 162 15.51 20.18 -11.72
CA PHE A 162 14.85 21.38 -11.24
C PHE A 162 15.87 22.45 -10.80
N SER A 163 17.15 22.08 -10.69
CA SER A 163 18.26 22.96 -10.34
C SER A 163 19.04 23.41 -11.58
N LYS A 164 20.36 23.58 -11.48
CA LYS A 164 21.22 24.04 -12.57
C LYS A 164 21.56 22.89 -13.52
N ARG A 165 21.38 23.12 -14.82
CA ARG A 165 21.81 22.21 -15.88
C ARG A 165 23.33 21.96 -15.81
N PRO A 166 23.81 20.71 -15.89
CA PRO A 166 25.23 20.41 -16.09
C PRO A 166 25.75 21.00 -17.40
N ASP A 167 27.07 21.26 -17.51
CA ASP A 167 27.73 21.72 -18.74
C ASP A 167 27.85 20.60 -19.82
N ARG A 168 26.88 19.69 -19.86
CA ARG A 168 26.83 18.52 -20.74
C ARG A 168 25.51 18.52 -21.51
N TYR A 169 25.55 18.14 -22.78
CA TYR A 169 24.33 17.97 -23.59
C TYR A 169 23.84 16.53 -23.47
N ILE A 170 22.64 16.35 -22.90
CA ILE A 170 22.00 15.04 -22.75
C ILE A 170 21.00 14.88 -23.88
N GLU A 171 21.05 13.73 -24.53
CA GLU A 171 20.17 13.34 -25.63
C GLU A 171 19.14 12.33 -25.13
N TRP A 172 17.88 12.52 -25.48
CA TRP A 172 16.83 11.55 -25.20
C TRP A 172 16.72 10.60 -26.40
N ARG A 173 16.97 9.30 -26.19
CA ARG A 173 16.94 8.27 -27.23
C ARG A 173 16.05 7.12 -26.82
N ARG A 174 15.41 6.47 -27.79
CA ARG A 174 14.63 5.24 -27.51
C ARG A 174 15.56 4.01 -27.50
N PRO A 175 15.21 2.92 -26.80
CA PRO A 175 15.96 1.66 -26.83
C PRO A 175 16.29 1.16 -28.25
N MET A 176 15.36 1.33 -29.20
CA MET A 176 15.55 1.02 -30.63
C MET A 176 16.65 1.84 -31.33
N GLU A 177 17.10 2.94 -30.73
CA GLU A 177 18.17 3.81 -31.24
C GLU A 177 19.50 3.57 -30.50
N ILE A 178 19.48 2.77 -29.44
CA ILE A 178 20.60 2.49 -28.54
C ILE A 178 21.13 1.06 -28.77
N ALA A 179 20.23 0.08 -28.94
CA ALA A 179 20.56 -1.33 -29.12
C ALA A 179 19.85 -1.94 -30.34
N ASP A 180 20.45 -2.96 -30.95
CA ASP A 180 19.95 -3.59 -32.19
C ASP A 180 18.69 -4.46 -31.98
N ASP A 181 18.52 -5.06 -30.79
CA ASP A 181 17.36 -5.89 -30.41
C ASP A 181 16.94 -5.60 -28.96
N PRO A 182 16.29 -4.45 -28.70
CA PRO A 182 15.90 -4.07 -27.36
C PRO A 182 14.84 -5.04 -26.82
N GLN A 183 15.08 -5.54 -25.63
CA GLN A 183 14.22 -6.45 -24.88
C GLN A 183 13.77 -5.78 -23.59
N LEU A 184 12.57 -6.13 -23.14
CA LEU A 184 12.14 -5.71 -21.82
C LEU A 184 12.86 -6.55 -20.76
N PHE A 185 12.96 -7.86 -21.01
CA PHE A 185 13.59 -8.85 -20.15
C PHE A 185 14.52 -9.74 -20.99
N VAL A 186 15.74 -9.99 -20.52
CA VAL A 186 16.69 -10.91 -21.14
C VAL A 186 16.92 -12.09 -20.19
N GLU A 187 16.49 -13.28 -20.59
CA GLU A 187 16.55 -14.51 -19.76
C GLU A 187 15.82 -14.44 -18.41
N GLY A 188 14.95 -13.45 -18.23
CA GLY A 188 14.15 -13.23 -17.02
C GLY A 188 14.34 -11.81 -16.50
N PHE A 189 14.12 -11.62 -15.21
CA PHE A 189 14.50 -10.41 -14.50
C PHE A 189 15.48 -10.81 -13.41
N SER A 190 16.52 -10.01 -13.25
CA SER A 190 17.58 -10.23 -12.29
C SER A 190 18.01 -8.91 -11.68
N ARG A 191 18.57 -8.98 -10.48
CA ARG A 191 19.23 -7.84 -9.87
C ARG A 191 20.43 -7.32 -10.68
N PHE A 192 21.04 -8.16 -11.53
CA PHE A 192 22.17 -7.76 -12.39
C PHE A 192 21.76 -6.71 -13.42
N ASP A 193 20.45 -6.60 -13.63
CA ASP A 193 19.85 -5.64 -14.54
C ASP A 193 19.76 -4.24 -13.89
N VAL A 194 20.24 -4.09 -12.65
CA VAL A 194 20.16 -2.88 -11.83
C VAL A 194 21.57 -2.36 -11.52
N GLN A 195 22.15 -1.60 -12.44
CA GLN A 195 23.44 -0.92 -12.27
C GLN A 195 23.25 0.58 -12.05
N GLN A 196 24.07 1.15 -11.16
CA GLN A 196 24.00 2.58 -10.84
C GLN A 196 24.61 3.43 -11.96
N GLY A 197 23.86 4.45 -12.38
CA GLY A 197 24.37 5.52 -13.24
C GLY A 197 24.98 6.68 -12.45
N GLU A 198 24.97 7.87 -13.05
CA GLU A 198 25.54 9.09 -12.43
C GLU A 198 24.63 9.72 -11.35
N LEU A 199 23.44 9.17 -11.10
CA LEU A 199 22.50 9.70 -10.13
C LEU A 199 22.79 9.17 -8.72
N GLY A 200 22.62 10.03 -7.71
CA GLY A 200 22.79 9.70 -6.30
C GLY A 200 21.56 9.03 -5.70
N ASP A 201 21.10 7.95 -6.33
CA ASP A 201 19.88 7.22 -5.99
C ASP A 201 20.11 5.73 -5.72
N CYS A 202 21.31 5.37 -5.25
CA CYS A 202 21.66 4.01 -4.81
C CYS A 202 20.62 3.35 -3.87
N TRP A 203 19.92 4.17 -3.06
CA TRP A 203 18.80 3.75 -2.21
C TRP A 203 17.64 3.12 -3.01
N LEU A 204 17.35 3.64 -4.20
CA LEU A 204 16.33 3.11 -5.10
C LEU A 204 16.79 1.78 -5.69
N LEU A 205 18.03 1.72 -6.16
CA LEU A 205 18.62 0.51 -6.74
C LEU A 205 18.61 -0.65 -5.76
N ALA A 206 18.97 -0.40 -4.50
CA ALA A 206 18.92 -1.41 -3.45
C ALA A 206 17.50 -1.98 -3.27
N ALA A 207 16.48 -1.12 -3.31
CA ALA A 207 15.09 -1.56 -3.22
C ALA A 207 14.62 -2.33 -4.47
N VAL A 208 15.03 -1.90 -5.67
CA VAL A 208 14.72 -2.61 -6.93
C VAL A 208 15.40 -3.98 -6.95
N ALA A 209 16.66 -4.09 -6.52
CA ALA A 209 17.35 -5.36 -6.40
C ALA A 209 16.63 -6.30 -5.43
N ASN A 210 16.16 -5.79 -4.27
CA ASN A 210 15.35 -6.57 -3.34
C ASN A 210 14.01 -7.02 -3.95
N LEU A 211 13.39 -6.19 -4.80
CA LEU A 211 12.15 -6.52 -5.49
C LEU A 211 12.30 -7.72 -6.43
N THR A 212 13.44 -7.86 -7.12
CA THR A 212 13.70 -9.01 -8.02
C THR A 212 13.75 -10.36 -7.29
N MET A 213 13.84 -10.37 -5.95
CA MET A 213 13.84 -11.60 -5.15
C MET A 213 12.44 -12.21 -5.00
N ASP A 214 11.37 -11.44 -5.25
CA ASP A 214 9.99 -11.91 -5.20
C ASP A 214 9.29 -11.65 -6.53
N SER A 215 9.07 -12.70 -7.31
CA SER A 215 8.48 -12.60 -8.65
C SER A 215 7.07 -12.00 -8.66
N ASN A 216 6.27 -12.25 -7.62
CA ASN A 216 4.88 -11.78 -7.58
C ASN A 216 4.82 -10.28 -7.31
N LEU A 217 5.65 -9.80 -6.37
CA LEU A 217 5.82 -8.38 -6.12
C LEU A 217 6.48 -7.68 -7.31
N PHE A 218 7.44 -8.33 -7.96
CA PHE A 218 8.07 -7.80 -9.17
C PHE A 218 7.04 -7.53 -10.26
N PHE A 219 6.23 -8.52 -10.64
CA PHE A 219 5.19 -8.35 -11.67
C PHE A 219 4.02 -7.48 -11.23
N GLN A 220 3.87 -7.25 -9.92
CA GLN A 220 2.95 -6.24 -9.43
C GLN A 220 3.41 -4.83 -9.79
N VAL A 221 4.72 -4.55 -9.73
CA VAL A 221 5.32 -3.24 -10.05
C VAL A 221 5.61 -3.10 -11.54
N VAL A 222 6.08 -4.18 -12.19
CA VAL A 222 6.45 -4.27 -13.60
C VAL A 222 5.51 -5.24 -14.33
N PRO A 223 4.38 -4.77 -14.87
CA PRO A 223 3.42 -5.63 -15.57
C PRO A 223 4.04 -6.35 -16.77
N GLU A 224 3.70 -7.62 -16.94
CA GLU A 224 4.20 -8.50 -18.00
C GLU A 224 3.53 -8.30 -19.38
N ASP A 225 2.50 -7.46 -19.48
CA ASP A 225 1.72 -7.21 -20.70
C ASP A 225 2.35 -6.19 -21.67
N GLN A 226 3.69 -6.07 -21.59
CA GLN A 226 4.51 -5.05 -22.25
C GLN A 226 5.68 -5.71 -23.00
N SER A 227 5.99 -5.23 -24.19
CA SER A 227 7.05 -5.79 -25.05
C SER A 227 7.54 -4.75 -26.06
N PHE A 228 8.80 -4.89 -26.49
CA PHE A 228 9.37 -4.14 -27.62
C PHE A 228 9.06 -4.77 -28.97
N GLN A 229 8.62 -6.03 -29.00
CA GLN A 229 8.33 -6.79 -30.22
C GLN A 229 6.83 -6.81 -30.52
N GLU A 230 6.01 -7.09 -29.51
CA GLU A 230 4.55 -7.23 -29.66
C GLU A 230 3.83 -5.94 -29.29
N ASN A 231 2.95 -5.46 -30.17
CA ASN A 231 2.14 -4.24 -29.95
C ASN A 231 2.95 -3.01 -29.51
N TYR A 232 4.20 -2.92 -29.98
CA TYR A 232 5.09 -1.80 -29.65
C TYR A 232 4.55 -0.48 -30.18
N ALA A 233 4.44 0.49 -29.28
CA ALA A 233 4.05 1.87 -29.58
C ALA A 233 4.90 2.90 -28.82
N GLY A 234 6.08 2.49 -28.32
CA GLY A 234 6.97 3.36 -27.54
C GLY A 234 6.37 3.84 -26.21
N ILE A 235 5.50 3.02 -25.60
CA ILE A 235 4.74 3.29 -24.37
C ILE A 235 4.87 2.11 -23.42
N PHE A 236 5.10 2.39 -22.14
CA PHE A 236 5.21 1.42 -21.05
C PHE A 236 4.47 1.95 -19.82
N HIS A 237 4.22 1.10 -18.83
CA HIS A 237 3.61 1.48 -17.56
C HIS A 237 4.16 0.65 -16.40
N PHE A 238 4.13 1.26 -15.21
CA PHE A 238 4.64 0.70 -13.96
C PHE A 238 3.69 1.06 -12.82
N ARG A 239 3.64 0.24 -11.79
CA ARG A 239 2.71 0.42 -10.67
C ARG A 239 3.46 0.68 -9.39
N PHE A 240 3.12 1.78 -8.73
CA PHE A 240 3.71 2.14 -7.44
C PHE A 240 2.62 2.28 -6.38
N TRP A 241 2.92 1.82 -5.18
CA TRP A 241 2.10 2.08 -4.02
C TRP A 241 2.36 3.51 -3.54
N GLN A 242 1.28 4.26 -3.33
CA GLN A 242 1.29 5.64 -2.88
C GLN A 242 0.18 5.84 -1.86
N TYR A 243 0.57 6.10 -0.61
CA TYR A 243 -0.32 6.48 0.49
C TYR A 243 -1.55 5.56 0.67
N GLY A 244 -1.36 4.24 0.55
CA GLY A 244 -2.41 3.24 0.71
C GLY A 244 -2.99 2.70 -0.60
N ARG A 245 -2.62 3.27 -1.75
CA ARG A 245 -3.26 2.97 -3.04
C ARG A 245 -2.22 2.62 -4.09
N TRP A 246 -2.56 1.67 -4.97
CA TRP A 246 -1.73 1.38 -6.14
C TRP A 246 -2.04 2.36 -7.27
N VAL A 247 -0.99 2.95 -7.84
CA VAL A 247 -1.06 3.95 -8.89
C VAL A 247 -0.28 3.47 -10.12
N ASP A 248 -0.97 3.40 -11.25
CA ASP A 248 -0.42 3.06 -12.57
C ASP A 248 0.16 4.32 -13.23
N VAL A 249 1.45 4.26 -13.56
CA VAL A 249 2.24 5.35 -14.13
C VAL A 249 2.69 4.96 -15.53
N VAL A 250 2.10 5.62 -16.53
CA VAL A 250 2.43 5.46 -17.94
C VAL A 250 3.64 6.32 -18.29
N ILE A 251 4.56 5.83 -19.11
CA ILE A 251 5.71 6.58 -19.66
C ILE A 251 5.92 6.25 -21.13
N ASP A 252 6.59 7.14 -21.86
CA ASP A 252 7.25 6.75 -23.11
C ASP A 252 8.62 6.11 -22.84
N ASP A 253 9.23 5.49 -23.85
CA ASP A 253 10.52 4.81 -23.73
C ASP A 253 11.76 5.68 -24.05
N ARG A 254 11.62 7.00 -24.18
CA ARG A 254 12.79 7.88 -24.39
C ARG A 254 13.65 7.94 -23.12
N LEU A 255 14.89 7.50 -23.17
CA LEU A 255 15.80 7.47 -22.03
C LEU A 255 16.92 8.54 -22.18
N PRO A 256 17.36 9.15 -21.07
CA PRO A 256 18.50 10.07 -21.09
C PRO A 256 19.81 9.36 -21.43
N THR A 257 20.54 9.90 -22.40
CA THR A 257 21.82 9.34 -22.87
C THR A 257 22.89 10.42 -23.02
N TYR A 258 24.14 9.99 -22.93
CA TYR A 258 25.32 10.79 -23.25
C TYR A 258 26.26 9.95 -24.10
N ASN A 259 26.67 10.48 -25.26
CA ASN A 259 27.45 9.73 -26.26
C ASN A 259 26.83 8.39 -26.71
N GLY A 260 25.50 8.27 -26.63
CA GLY A 260 24.79 7.04 -27.00
C GLY A 260 24.68 6.00 -25.89
N GLU A 261 25.23 6.26 -24.70
CA GLU A 261 25.11 5.39 -23.53
C GLU A 261 24.11 5.95 -22.51
N LEU A 262 23.43 5.06 -21.78
CA LEU A 262 22.52 5.45 -20.69
C LEU A 262 23.32 6.09 -19.55
N ILE A 263 22.80 7.21 -19.01
CA ILE A 263 23.48 7.94 -17.91
C ILE A 263 22.97 7.58 -16.52
N TYR A 264 21.82 6.90 -16.43
CA TYR A 264 21.16 6.55 -15.17
C TYR A 264 21.09 5.03 -15.01
N MET A 265 20.10 4.49 -14.31
CA MET A 265 19.98 3.05 -14.08
C MET A 265 19.94 2.27 -15.40
N HIS A 266 20.72 1.20 -15.49
CA HIS A 266 20.79 0.34 -16.68
C HIS A 266 21.16 -1.10 -16.31
N SER A 267 20.92 -2.04 -17.23
CA SER A 267 21.33 -3.44 -17.07
C SER A 267 22.80 -3.65 -17.43
N ALA A 268 23.39 -4.72 -16.88
CA ALA A 268 24.65 -5.25 -17.38
C ALA A 268 24.54 -5.67 -18.86
N GLU A 269 23.36 -6.15 -19.25
CA GLU A 269 23.05 -6.53 -20.62
C GLU A 269 22.64 -5.30 -21.43
N SER A 270 23.39 -5.03 -22.49
CA SER A 270 23.22 -3.81 -23.31
C SER A 270 21.87 -3.68 -24.02
N ASN A 271 21.11 -4.77 -24.13
CA ASN A 271 19.83 -4.81 -24.81
C ASN A 271 18.62 -4.97 -23.88
N GLU A 272 18.80 -4.83 -22.56
CA GLU A 272 17.72 -4.94 -21.57
C GLU A 272 17.40 -3.60 -20.92
N PHE A 273 16.09 -3.25 -20.84
CA PHE A 273 15.68 -1.88 -20.52
C PHE A 273 14.62 -1.73 -19.40
N TRP A 274 14.14 -2.80 -18.77
CA TRP A 274 13.07 -2.67 -17.75
C TRP A 274 13.49 -1.80 -16.56
N SER A 275 14.73 -1.90 -16.10
CA SER A 275 15.24 -1.16 -14.93
C SER A 275 15.34 0.34 -15.21
N ALA A 276 15.87 0.71 -16.37
CA ALA A 276 15.94 2.10 -16.85
C ALA A 276 14.55 2.73 -17.00
N LEU A 277 13.59 1.97 -17.51
CA LEU A 277 12.19 2.42 -17.66
C LEU A 277 11.48 2.53 -16.30
N LEU A 278 11.74 1.61 -15.37
CA LEU A 278 11.21 1.65 -14.00
C LEU A 278 11.68 2.92 -13.27
N GLU A 279 12.98 3.21 -13.32
CA GLU A 279 13.57 4.43 -12.75
C GLU A 279 12.91 5.68 -13.36
N LYS A 280 12.69 5.70 -14.69
CA LYS A 280 12.00 6.80 -15.37
C LYS A 280 10.57 6.99 -14.86
N ALA A 281 9.80 5.92 -14.71
CA ALA A 281 8.43 5.99 -14.20
C ALA A 281 8.39 6.52 -12.76
N TYR A 282 9.36 6.09 -11.94
CA TYR A 282 9.51 6.60 -10.58
C TYR A 282 9.95 8.08 -10.55
N ALA A 283 10.84 8.48 -11.46
CA ALA A 283 11.23 9.87 -11.66
C ALA A 283 10.03 10.74 -12.09
N LYS A 284 9.15 10.24 -12.95
CA LYS A 284 7.91 10.92 -13.35
C LYS A 284 6.96 11.11 -12.16
N LEU A 285 6.75 10.06 -11.37
CA LEU A 285 5.90 10.10 -10.17
C LEU A 285 6.34 11.22 -9.22
N HIS A 286 7.64 11.31 -8.95
CA HIS A 286 8.21 12.34 -8.06
C HIS A 286 8.40 13.70 -8.75
N GLY A 287 8.59 13.72 -10.07
CA GLY A 287 8.51 14.87 -10.98
C GLY A 287 9.75 15.22 -11.78
N SER A 288 10.90 14.62 -11.47
CA SER A 288 12.14 14.74 -12.25
C SER A 288 13.15 13.71 -11.74
N TYR A 289 14.15 13.33 -12.54
CA TYR A 289 15.25 12.48 -12.08
C TYR A 289 15.99 13.09 -10.89
N GLU A 290 16.22 14.41 -10.89
CA GLU A 290 16.86 15.07 -9.75
C GLU A 290 16.06 14.97 -8.44
N ALA A 291 14.74 14.76 -8.50
CA ALA A 291 13.91 14.57 -7.30
C ALA A 291 14.15 13.21 -6.61
N LEU A 292 14.84 12.29 -7.29
CA LEU A 292 15.27 11.00 -6.74
C LEU A 292 16.61 11.12 -5.98
N LYS A 293 17.34 12.23 -6.10
CA LYS A 293 18.54 12.47 -5.27
C LYS A 293 18.14 12.56 -3.80
N GLY A 294 18.77 11.75 -2.95
CA GLY A 294 18.54 11.78 -1.51
C GLY A 294 17.18 11.21 -1.11
N GLY A 295 17.12 9.89 -0.96
CA GLY A 295 16.04 9.13 -0.35
C GLY A 295 16.60 7.99 0.50
N THR A 296 15.72 7.19 1.08
CA THR A 296 16.09 6.01 1.87
C THR A 296 15.53 4.76 1.20
N THR A 297 16.23 3.64 1.29
CA THR A 297 15.80 2.37 0.70
C THR A 297 14.42 1.97 1.21
N CYS A 298 14.14 2.24 2.49
CA CYS A 298 12.83 2.10 3.11
C CYS A 298 11.71 2.79 2.31
N GLU A 299 11.92 4.03 1.86
CA GLU A 299 10.91 4.76 1.08
C GLU A 299 10.59 4.04 -0.24
N ALA A 300 11.60 3.56 -0.96
CA ALA A 300 11.41 2.82 -2.21
C ALA A 300 10.75 1.45 -1.96
N MET A 301 11.17 0.72 -0.92
CA MET A 301 10.57 -0.57 -0.59
C MET A 301 9.08 -0.44 -0.26
N GLU A 302 8.66 0.61 0.44
CA GLU A 302 7.24 0.89 0.68
C GLU A 302 6.49 1.17 -0.61
N ASP A 303 7.08 1.96 -1.51
CA ASP A 303 6.47 2.32 -2.79
C ASP A 303 6.39 1.12 -3.76
N PHE A 304 7.25 0.11 -3.60
CA PHE A 304 7.23 -1.12 -4.40
C PHE A 304 6.39 -2.25 -3.82
N THR A 305 6.12 -2.24 -2.50
CA THR A 305 5.44 -3.37 -1.83
C THR A 305 4.10 -3.00 -1.20
N GLY A 306 3.90 -1.72 -0.86
CA GLY A 306 2.82 -1.28 0.02
C GLY A 306 2.92 -1.81 1.46
N GLY A 307 4.07 -2.36 1.83
CA GLY A 307 4.41 -2.83 3.16
C GLY A 307 4.80 -1.71 4.12
N VAL A 308 5.22 -2.09 5.33
CA VAL A 308 5.76 -1.18 6.35
C VAL A 308 7.23 -1.48 6.59
N THR A 309 8.05 -0.43 6.63
CA THR A 309 9.47 -0.58 6.87
C THR A 309 9.88 -0.26 8.30
N GLU A 310 10.81 -1.06 8.81
CA GLU A 310 11.49 -0.86 10.08
C GLU A 310 12.98 -0.68 9.82
N MET A 311 13.59 0.30 10.48
CA MET A 311 15.04 0.54 10.41
C MET A 311 15.65 0.32 11.78
N TYR A 312 16.75 -0.43 11.82
CA TYR A 312 17.53 -0.71 13.02
C TYR A 312 18.96 -0.23 12.82
N GLN A 313 19.42 0.62 13.74
CA GLN A 313 20.84 0.92 13.90
C GLN A 313 21.47 -0.18 14.75
N MET A 314 22.55 -0.79 14.27
CA MET A 314 23.16 -1.97 14.90
C MET A 314 23.72 -1.66 16.29
N GLU A 315 24.21 -0.44 16.52
CA GLU A 315 24.70 0.01 17.82
C GLU A 315 23.61 0.01 18.90
N GLU A 316 22.35 0.24 18.49
CA GLU A 316 21.17 0.30 19.36
C GLU A 316 20.26 -0.92 19.17
N ALA A 317 20.77 -1.97 18.52
CA ALA A 317 19.98 -3.15 18.19
C ALA A 317 19.45 -3.85 19.45
N PRO A 318 18.15 -4.24 19.47
CA PRO A 318 17.59 -4.94 20.61
C PRO A 318 18.18 -6.35 20.73
N PRO A 319 18.31 -6.91 21.93
CA PRO A 319 18.94 -8.23 22.14
C PRO A 319 18.16 -9.38 21.47
N ASN A 320 16.87 -9.18 21.16
CA ASN A 320 16.03 -10.13 20.46
C ASN A 320 15.98 -9.90 18.93
N LEU A 321 16.91 -9.12 18.35
CA LEU A 321 16.91 -8.79 16.92
C LEU A 321 16.94 -10.04 16.02
N PHE A 322 17.69 -11.08 16.38
CA PHE A 322 17.70 -12.32 15.58
C PHE A 322 16.31 -12.98 15.51
N SER A 323 15.55 -12.97 16.60
CA SER A 323 14.17 -13.47 16.61
C SER A 323 13.25 -12.61 15.73
N VAL A 324 13.49 -11.30 15.67
CA VAL A 324 12.77 -10.40 14.76
C VAL A 324 13.07 -10.75 13.31
N LEU A 325 14.35 -10.93 12.95
CA LEU A 325 14.78 -11.35 11.61
C LEU A 325 14.18 -12.70 11.22
N LEU A 326 14.18 -13.68 12.13
CA LEU A 326 13.60 -14.99 11.88
C LEU A 326 12.10 -14.89 11.61
N LYS A 327 11.36 -14.18 12.47
CA LYS A 327 9.93 -13.93 12.29
C LYS A 327 9.61 -13.15 11.02
N ALA A 328 10.48 -12.23 10.62
CA ALA A 328 10.36 -11.46 9.39
C ALA A 328 10.56 -12.35 8.15
N PHE A 329 11.56 -13.23 8.19
CA PHE A 329 11.83 -14.24 7.16
C PHE A 329 10.66 -15.23 7.01
N GLU A 330 10.11 -15.76 8.10
CA GLU A 330 8.92 -16.63 8.11
C GLU A 330 7.66 -15.97 7.51
N ARG A 331 7.64 -14.63 7.47
CA ARG A 331 6.56 -13.81 6.91
C ARG A 331 6.89 -13.26 5.52
N ASN A 332 7.94 -13.76 4.86
CA ASN A 332 8.41 -13.32 3.54
C ASN A 332 8.79 -11.83 3.47
N SER A 333 9.19 -11.23 4.59
CA SER A 333 9.58 -9.81 4.61
C SER A 333 10.87 -9.62 3.82
N LEU A 334 10.95 -8.54 3.04
CA LEU A 334 12.19 -8.17 2.36
C LEU A 334 13.14 -7.55 3.38
N MET A 335 14.41 -7.93 3.35
CA MET A 335 15.39 -7.47 4.33
C MET A 335 16.64 -6.98 3.61
N GLY A 336 17.06 -5.76 3.93
CA GLY A 336 18.26 -5.11 3.44
C GLY A 336 19.17 -4.71 4.59
N CYS A 337 20.45 -4.58 4.35
CA CYS A 337 21.43 -4.11 5.33
C CYS A 337 22.54 -3.35 4.63
N SER A 338 23.22 -2.47 5.34
CA SER A 338 24.30 -1.67 4.77
C SER A 338 25.37 -1.37 5.80
N ILE A 339 26.52 -0.94 5.28
CA ILE A 339 27.67 -0.51 6.06
C ILE A 339 27.90 0.96 5.74
N GLU A 340 27.88 1.82 6.76
CA GLU A 340 28.09 3.25 6.56
C GLU A 340 29.45 3.54 5.89
N PRO A 341 29.48 4.37 4.82
CA PRO A 341 30.71 4.75 4.16
C PRO A 341 31.52 5.74 5.00
N ASP A 342 32.82 5.83 4.72
CA ASP A 342 33.61 6.96 5.20
C ASP A 342 33.14 8.25 4.49
N PRO A 343 33.01 9.40 5.16
CA PRO A 343 32.42 10.62 4.56
C PRO A 343 33.10 11.12 3.28
N ASN A 344 34.34 10.69 3.02
CA ASN A 344 35.14 11.10 1.87
C ASN A 344 35.29 10.02 0.79
N VAL A 345 34.73 8.82 0.99
CA VAL A 345 34.85 7.70 0.06
C VAL A 345 33.47 7.07 -0.12
N LEU A 346 32.92 7.18 -1.34
CA LEU A 346 31.58 6.68 -1.65
C LEU A 346 31.46 5.17 -1.42
N GLU A 347 32.43 4.40 -1.91
CA GLU A 347 32.46 2.94 -1.77
C GLU A 347 33.88 2.46 -1.51
N ALA A 348 34.05 1.56 -0.54
CA ALA A 348 35.35 1.02 -0.18
C ALA A 348 35.25 -0.43 0.27
N GLU A 349 36.07 -1.30 -0.34
CA GLU A 349 36.19 -2.69 0.11
C GLU A 349 36.95 -2.76 1.44
N THR A 350 36.40 -3.52 2.38
CA THR A 350 36.99 -3.82 3.67
C THR A 350 37.97 -4.99 3.55
N PRO A 351 38.92 -5.15 4.48
CA PRO A 351 39.82 -6.32 4.48
C PRO A 351 39.09 -7.68 4.55
N GLN A 352 37.82 -7.69 4.98
CA GLN A 352 36.97 -8.86 5.11
C GLN A 352 36.17 -9.19 3.83
N GLY A 353 36.35 -8.42 2.75
CA GLY A 353 35.64 -8.59 1.48
C GLY A 353 34.24 -7.94 1.43
N LEU A 354 33.82 -7.26 2.49
CA LEU A 354 32.57 -6.46 2.50
C LEU A 354 32.81 -5.07 1.94
N ILE A 355 31.81 -4.43 1.37
CA ILE A 355 31.88 -3.11 0.73
C ILE A 355 31.10 -2.10 1.59
N ARG A 356 31.78 -1.01 1.96
CA ARG A 356 31.15 0.13 2.64
C ARG A 356 30.43 1.02 1.64
N GLY A 357 29.37 1.69 2.08
CA GLY A 357 28.53 2.53 1.21
C GLY A 357 27.60 1.74 0.29
N HIS A 358 27.52 0.43 0.48
CA HIS A 358 26.77 -0.49 -0.37
C HIS A 358 25.66 -1.21 0.40
N ALA A 359 24.58 -1.54 -0.29
CA ALA A 359 23.44 -2.26 0.26
C ALA A 359 23.55 -3.76 -0.04
N TYR A 360 23.23 -4.58 0.95
CA TYR A 360 23.21 -6.04 0.88
C TYR A 360 21.81 -6.54 1.19
N SER A 361 21.40 -7.64 0.57
CA SER A 361 20.11 -8.28 0.86
C SER A 361 20.30 -9.44 1.83
N ILE A 362 19.37 -9.64 2.77
CA ILE A 362 19.34 -10.84 3.62
C ILE A 362 18.36 -11.82 2.97
N THR A 363 18.88 -12.93 2.43
CA THR A 363 18.08 -13.90 1.68
C THR A 363 17.69 -15.12 2.51
N ARG A 364 18.32 -15.35 3.66
CA ARG A 364 17.93 -16.43 4.58
C ARG A 364 18.33 -16.16 6.03
N VAL A 365 17.46 -16.56 6.95
CA VAL A 365 17.70 -16.48 8.40
C VAL A 365 17.38 -17.85 8.99
N LYS A 366 18.37 -18.53 9.59
CA LYS A 366 18.14 -19.87 10.18
C LYS A 366 19.04 -20.12 11.38
N TYR A 367 18.51 -20.84 12.37
CA TYR A 367 19.31 -21.53 13.38
C TYR A 367 19.82 -22.85 12.82
N VAL A 368 21.13 -22.96 12.61
CA VAL A 368 21.76 -24.15 12.04
C VAL A 368 22.33 -25.02 13.15
N GLU A 369 22.11 -26.34 13.04
CA GLU A 369 22.64 -27.31 13.99
C GLU A 369 24.12 -27.58 13.71
N ILE A 370 24.94 -27.49 14.77
CA ILE A 370 26.38 -27.76 14.69
C ILE A 370 26.73 -28.98 15.55
N GLN A 371 27.50 -29.88 14.95
CA GLN A 371 28.02 -31.08 15.58
C GLN A 371 29.54 -31.00 15.63
N THR A 372 30.08 -30.66 16.80
CA THR A 372 31.51 -30.81 17.07
C THR A 372 31.75 -32.13 17.80
N PRO A 373 32.98 -32.68 17.78
CA PRO A 373 33.29 -33.94 18.47
C PRO A 373 32.92 -33.98 19.96
N ASN A 374 32.79 -32.81 20.61
CA ASN A 374 32.56 -32.69 22.06
C ASN A 374 31.25 -31.96 22.44
N GLN A 375 30.55 -31.33 21.51
CA GLN A 375 29.34 -30.53 21.80
C GLN A 375 28.36 -30.51 20.61
N TYR A 376 27.06 -30.55 20.96
CA TYR A 376 25.93 -30.26 20.07
C TYR A 376 25.41 -28.87 20.39
N GLY A 377 25.12 -28.06 19.38
CA GLY A 377 24.57 -26.73 19.57
C GLY A 377 23.81 -26.23 18.35
N ARG A 378 23.21 -25.05 18.47
CA ARG A 378 22.63 -24.31 17.35
C ARG A 378 23.31 -22.96 17.25
N ILE A 379 23.65 -22.55 16.03
CA ILE A 379 24.25 -21.24 15.76
C ILE A 379 23.30 -20.41 14.88
N PRO A 380 23.06 -19.14 15.22
CA PRO A 380 22.30 -18.23 14.36
C PRO A 380 23.15 -17.83 13.16
N LEU A 381 22.72 -18.22 11.95
CA LEU A 381 23.36 -17.84 10.70
C LEU A 381 22.41 -17.00 9.83
N LEU A 382 23.01 -16.09 9.09
CA LEU A 382 22.37 -15.28 8.07
C LEU A 382 23.03 -15.58 6.73
N ARG A 383 22.21 -15.69 5.68
CA ARG A 383 22.70 -15.64 4.30
C ARG A 383 22.45 -14.24 3.77
N LEU A 384 23.54 -13.58 3.40
CA LEU A 384 23.52 -12.27 2.78
C LEU A 384 23.88 -12.41 1.32
N ARG A 385 23.53 -11.39 0.55
CA ARG A 385 23.81 -11.34 -0.87
C ARG A 385 24.27 -9.95 -1.25
N ASN A 386 25.45 -9.87 -1.86
CA ASN A 386 26.02 -8.66 -2.46
C ASN A 386 25.43 -8.47 -3.87
N PRO A 387 24.58 -7.44 -4.13
CA PRO A 387 23.97 -7.14 -5.43
C PRO A 387 24.90 -7.22 -6.66
N TRP A 388 26.17 -6.85 -6.52
CA TRP A 388 27.13 -6.87 -7.64
C TRP A 388 27.47 -8.27 -8.13
N GLY A 389 27.31 -9.31 -7.30
CA GLY A 389 27.67 -10.69 -7.62
C GLY A 389 29.07 -10.86 -8.20
N ASN A 390 30.01 -10.00 -7.77
CA ASN A 390 31.42 -10.07 -8.12
C ASN A 390 32.20 -10.82 -7.04
N GLU A 391 33.51 -11.00 -7.24
CA GLU A 391 34.39 -11.75 -6.33
C GLU A 391 34.55 -11.13 -4.92
N ALA A 392 33.95 -9.96 -4.63
CA ALA A 392 33.98 -9.32 -3.33
C ALA A 392 32.94 -9.95 -2.38
N GLU A 393 33.27 -11.13 -1.88
CA GLU A 393 32.50 -11.89 -0.91
C GLU A 393 33.17 -11.91 0.47
N TRP A 394 32.35 -12.13 1.49
CA TRP A 394 32.82 -12.34 2.86
C TRP A 394 33.89 -13.45 2.92
N ASN A 395 35.07 -13.13 3.45
CA ASN A 395 36.19 -14.07 3.54
C ASN A 395 36.42 -14.63 4.96
N GLY A 396 35.52 -14.33 5.90
CA GLY A 396 35.60 -14.77 7.30
C GLY A 396 34.94 -16.13 7.57
N PRO A 397 34.64 -16.46 8.84
CA PRO A 397 33.94 -17.69 9.22
C PRO A 397 32.59 -17.82 8.51
N TRP A 398 32.25 -19.04 8.09
CA TRP A 398 31.05 -19.39 7.30
C TRP A 398 31.02 -18.84 5.86
N SER A 399 32.10 -18.21 5.40
CA SER A 399 32.31 -17.98 3.96
C SER A 399 32.28 -19.28 3.16
N ASP A 400 32.11 -19.19 1.85
CA ASP A 400 31.99 -20.35 0.97
C ASP A 400 33.16 -21.34 1.05
N LYS A 401 34.36 -20.85 1.34
CA LYS A 401 35.59 -21.65 1.47
C LYS A 401 35.94 -22.00 2.92
N SER A 402 35.06 -21.69 3.87
CA SER A 402 35.26 -21.83 5.32
C SER A 402 35.31 -23.30 5.75
N PRO A 403 36.32 -23.73 6.55
CA PRO A 403 36.37 -25.09 7.08
C PRO A 403 35.25 -25.40 8.08
N GLU A 404 34.56 -24.40 8.61
CA GLU A 404 33.48 -24.48 9.60
C GLU A 404 32.27 -25.26 9.07
N TRP A 405 32.04 -25.25 7.75
CA TRP A 405 31.02 -26.08 7.10
C TRP A 405 31.17 -27.58 7.37
N ARG A 406 32.37 -28.05 7.76
CA ARG A 406 32.60 -29.46 8.12
C ARG A 406 31.85 -29.91 9.37
N PHE A 407 31.45 -28.97 10.23
CA PHE A 407 30.74 -29.26 11.48
C PHE A 407 29.22 -29.27 11.33
N ILE A 408 28.69 -28.95 10.13
CA ILE A 408 27.26 -29.05 9.83
C ILE A 408 26.96 -30.44 9.26
N PRO A 409 25.94 -31.15 9.77
CA PRO A 409 25.49 -32.42 9.20
C PRO A 409 25.07 -32.30 7.74
N ASP A 410 25.25 -33.36 6.95
CA ASP A 410 24.97 -33.31 5.51
C ASP A 410 23.49 -33.05 5.18
N HIS A 411 22.56 -33.55 6.00
CA HIS A 411 21.12 -33.26 5.83
C HIS A 411 20.78 -31.78 6.01
N GLU A 412 21.44 -31.09 6.95
CA GLU A 412 21.27 -29.65 7.15
C GLU A 412 21.89 -28.86 5.98
N LYS A 413 23.03 -29.31 5.42
CA LYS A 413 23.61 -28.69 4.22
C LYS A 413 22.69 -28.79 3.01
N GLU A 414 22.07 -29.94 2.81
CA GLU A 414 21.07 -30.15 1.75
C GLU A 414 19.87 -29.22 1.95
N GLU A 415 19.36 -29.06 3.18
CA GLU A 415 18.23 -28.19 3.49
C GLU A 415 18.56 -26.69 3.35
N LEU A 416 19.80 -26.32 3.69
CA LEU A 416 20.32 -24.97 3.48
C LEU A 416 20.44 -24.63 1.99
N GLY A 417 20.51 -25.64 1.12
CA GLY A 417 20.66 -25.47 -0.32
C GLY A 417 21.96 -24.75 -0.66
N LEU A 418 23.07 -25.15 -0.03
CA LEU A 418 24.37 -24.51 -0.23
C LEU A 418 24.81 -24.63 -1.68
N THR A 419 24.86 -23.49 -2.36
CA THR A 419 25.55 -23.28 -3.64
C THR A 419 26.86 -22.58 -3.33
N PHE A 420 27.99 -23.15 -3.75
CA PHE A 420 29.32 -22.54 -3.59
C PHE A 420 29.74 -21.94 -4.93
N ASP A 421 28.89 -21.05 -5.44
CA ASP A 421 29.07 -20.35 -6.71
C ASP A 421 29.49 -18.91 -6.41
N ILE A 422 30.28 -18.30 -7.29
CA ILE A 422 30.63 -16.88 -7.15
C ILE A 422 29.44 -16.06 -7.64
N ASP A 423 28.42 -15.96 -6.81
CA ASP A 423 27.19 -15.23 -7.09
C ASP A 423 26.97 -14.08 -6.10
N GLY A 424 27.94 -13.81 -5.23
CA GLY A 424 27.87 -12.81 -4.19
C GLY A 424 26.96 -13.18 -3.01
N GLU A 425 26.36 -14.38 -2.96
CA GLU A 425 25.75 -14.92 -1.76
C GLU A 425 26.82 -15.47 -0.83
N PHE A 426 26.72 -15.17 0.46
CA PHE A 426 27.59 -15.75 1.47
C PHE A 426 26.85 -15.90 2.79
N TRP A 427 27.30 -16.84 3.61
CA TRP A 427 26.82 -16.98 4.97
C TRP A 427 27.75 -16.29 5.97
N MET A 428 27.16 -15.78 7.04
CA MET A 428 27.91 -15.28 8.18
C MET A 428 27.15 -15.56 9.48
N SER A 429 27.88 -15.54 10.59
CA SER A 429 27.26 -15.62 11.90
C SER A 429 26.51 -14.33 12.23
N PHE A 430 25.42 -14.43 13.01
CA PHE A 430 24.72 -13.23 13.48
C PHE A 430 25.63 -12.31 14.32
N GLN A 431 26.62 -12.89 15.02
CA GLN A 431 27.60 -12.13 15.78
C GLN A 431 28.48 -11.27 14.86
N ASP A 432 29.00 -11.85 13.78
CA ASP A 432 29.78 -11.09 12.79
C ASP A 432 28.91 -10.02 12.13
N PHE A 433 27.67 -10.37 11.77
CA PHE A 433 26.72 -9.42 11.20
C PHE A 433 26.55 -8.17 12.08
N THR A 434 26.28 -8.34 13.38
CA THR A 434 26.15 -7.21 14.33
C THR A 434 27.43 -6.41 14.53
N GLN A 435 28.60 -6.99 14.21
CA GLN A 435 29.89 -6.33 14.36
C GLN A 435 30.27 -5.50 13.13
N TYR A 436 29.96 -5.97 11.92
CA TYR A 436 30.42 -5.35 10.67
C TYR A 436 29.36 -4.48 9.99
N PHE A 437 28.08 -4.82 10.11
CA PHE A 437 27.00 -4.01 9.55
C PHE A 437 26.60 -2.91 10.51
N THR A 438 26.16 -1.76 9.97
CA THR A 438 25.75 -0.60 10.76
C THR A 438 24.25 -0.42 10.74
N GLN A 439 23.59 -0.75 9.63
CA GLN A 439 22.15 -0.53 9.45
C GLN A 439 21.46 -1.78 8.89
N LEU A 440 20.24 -2.03 9.38
CA LEU A 440 19.31 -3.05 8.88
C LEU A 440 17.96 -2.43 8.60
N GLU A 441 17.36 -2.88 7.52
CA GLU A 441 16.07 -2.44 7.04
C GLU A 441 15.21 -3.67 6.79
N ILE A 442 14.01 -3.70 7.36
CA ILE A 442 13.04 -4.79 7.20
C ILE A 442 11.78 -4.19 6.60
N CYS A 443 11.37 -4.66 5.44
CA CYS A 443 10.10 -4.32 4.81
C CYS A 443 9.10 -5.47 5.03
N ASN A 444 8.22 -5.29 6.01
CA ASN A 444 7.12 -6.22 6.26
C ASN A 444 6.06 -6.05 5.18
N LEU A 445 5.83 -7.10 4.42
CA LEU A 445 4.87 -7.08 3.32
C LEU A 445 3.44 -6.93 3.80
N ASN A 446 2.60 -6.41 2.91
CA ASN A 446 1.16 -6.35 3.12
C ASN A 446 0.60 -7.78 3.26
N PRO A 447 -0.36 -8.09 4.16
CA PRO A 447 -1.11 -9.35 4.21
C PRO A 447 -1.51 -9.90 2.84
N ASP A 448 -1.86 -9.02 1.90
CA ASP A 448 -2.32 -9.41 0.57
C ASP A 448 -1.19 -9.79 -0.40
N SER A 449 0.08 -9.56 -0.04
CA SER A 449 1.24 -9.91 -0.86
C SER A 449 1.58 -11.41 -0.85
N LEU A 450 1.05 -12.18 0.12
CA LEU A 450 1.33 -13.61 0.26
C LEU A 450 0.32 -14.46 -0.52
N THR A 451 0.79 -15.37 -1.37
CA THR A 451 -0.07 -16.28 -2.14
C THR A 451 -0.65 -17.41 -1.27
N GLU A 452 -1.67 -18.11 -1.76
CA GLU A 452 -2.16 -19.33 -1.09
C GLU A 452 -1.07 -20.41 -0.97
N GLY A 453 -0.17 -20.50 -1.95
CA GLY A 453 0.98 -21.41 -1.92
C GLY A 453 1.94 -21.08 -0.78
N ASP A 454 2.19 -19.80 -0.52
CA ASP A 454 3.03 -19.33 0.58
C ASP A 454 2.43 -19.69 1.95
N ILE A 455 1.13 -19.49 2.12
CA ILE A 455 0.43 -19.88 3.35
C ILE A 455 0.52 -21.39 3.56
N ASN A 456 0.30 -22.17 2.49
CA ASN A 456 0.38 -23.62 2.54
C ASN A 456 1.80 -24.13 2.83
N ALA A 457 2.83 -23.36 2.46
CA ALA A 457 4.22 -23.60 2.83
C ALA A 457 4.55 -23.21 4.28
N GLY A 458 3.56 -22.77 5.07
CA GLY A 458 3.71 -22.42 6.47
C GLY A 458 4.06 -20.95 6.74
N LYS A 459 4.06 -20.08 5.73
CA LYS A 459 4.32 -18.65 5.94
C LYS A 459 3.16 -17.99 6.68
N LYS A 460 3.49 -17.09 7.61
CA LYS A 460 2.51 -16.35 8.42
C LYS A 460 2.19 -14.99 7.79
N ARG A 461 0.95 -14.52 7.95
CA ARG A 461 0.51 -13.20 7.49
C ARG A 461 0.55 -12.18 8.63
N TRP A 462 0.80 -10.92 8.29
CA TRP A 462 0.53 -9.80 9.19
C TRP A 462 -0.95 -9.43 9.14
N GLU A 463 -1.50 -8.96 10.24
CA GLU A 463 -2.81 -8.31 10.27
C GLU A 463 -2.63 -6.80 10.17
N MET A 464 -3.36 -6.15 9.25
CA MET A 464 -3.18 -4.72 8.97
C MET A 464 -4.47 -3.92 9.18
N SER A 465 -4.34 -2.80 9.89
CA SER A 465 -5.36 -1.75 9.97
C SER A 465 -4.79 -0.43 9.42
N VAL A 466 -5.59 0.31 8.65
CA VAL A 466 -5.16 1.54 7.97
C VAL A 466 -6.19 2.64 8.17
N PHE A 467 -5.73 3.84 8.54
CA PHE A 467 -6.54 5.04 8.70
C PHE A 467 -5.89 6.22 7.98
N GLU A 468 -6.72 7.00 7.29
CA GLU A 468 -6.32 8.28 6.72
C GLU A 468 -6.79 9.39 7.67
N GLY A 469 -5.93 10.39 7.90
CA GLY A 469 -6.26 11.53 8.74
C GLY A 469 -5.57 12.81 8.29
N GLU A 470 -5.92 13.92 8.92
CA GLU A 470 -5.40 15.25 8.58
C GLU A 470 -5.24 16.11 9.84
N TRP A 471 -4.13 16.86 9.89
CA TRP A 471 -3.91 17.96 10.82
C TRP A 471 -4.34 19.27 10.15
N VAL A 472 -5.42 19.87 10.66
CA VAL A 472 -6.00 21.11 10.17
C VAL A 472 -5.76 22.21 11.20
N ARG A 473 -5.20 23.33 10.75
CA ARG A 473 -4.86 24.46 11.61
C ARG A 473 -6.08 25.00 12.36
N GLY A 474 -5.92 25.19 13.67
CA GLY A 474 -6.97 25.68 14.55
C GLY A 474 -8.09 24.68 14.85
N VAL A 475 -8.02 23.45 14.30
CA VAL A 475 -8.99 22.38 14.55
C VAL A 475 -8.26 21.16 15.10
N THR A 476 -7.61 20.35 14.24
CA THR A 476 -6.98 19.08 14.63
C THR A 476 -5.45 19.13 14.73
N ALA A 477 -4.81 20.23 14.34
CA ALA A 477 -3.36 20.42 14.43
C ALA A 477 -2.90 20.78 15.87
N GLY A 478 -3.01 19.82 16.79
CA GLY A 478 -2.82 20.02 18.23
C GLY A 478 -1.36 20.07 18.69
N GLY A 479 -0.40 19.63 17.88
CA GLY A 479 1.01 19.50 18.26
C GLY A 479 1.24 18.34 19.23
N CYS A 480 2.48 18.13 19.68
CA CYS A 480 2.83 17.00 20.54
C CYS A 480 2.42 17.20 22.01
N ARG A 481 2.67 16.18 22.86
CA ARG A 481 2.28 16.17 24.29
C ARG A 481 2.85 17.34 25.12
N ASN A 482 3.88 18.04 24.63
CA ASN A 482 4.40 19.26 25.24
C ASN A 482 3.34 20.38 25.28
N TYR A 483 2.39 20.35 24.34
CA TYR A 483 1.31 21.32 24.19
C TYR A 483 -0.03 20.73 24.68
N LEU A 484 -0.13 20.44 25.98
CA LEU A 484 -1.27 19.68 26.54
C LEU A 484 -2.65 20.31 26.25
N GLU A 485 -2.74 21.64 26.21
CA GLU A 485 -4.00 22.36 25.93
C GLU A 485 -4.54 22.09 24.54
N THR A 486 -3.66 21.83 23.57
CA THR A 486 -4.03 21.59 22.17
C THR A 486 -3.89 20.12 21.77
N PHE A 487 -3.07 19.33 22.48
CA PHE A 487 -2.77 17.93 22.18
C PHE A 487 -4.01 17.05 22.04
N CYS A 488 -5.04 17.26 22.87
CA CYS A 488 -6.28 16.47 22.84
C CYS A 488 -7.09 16.65 21.55
N HIS A 489 -6.85 17.70 20.78
CA HIS A 489 -7.54 17.95 19.51
C HIS A 489 -6.94 17.19 18.34
N ASN A 490 -5.75 16.58 18.49
CA ASN A 490 -5.23 15.70 17.44
C ASN A 490 -6.19 14.51 17.22
N PRO A 491 -6.28 13.97 15.98
CA PRO A 491 -7.07 12.78 15.72
C PRO A 491 -6.65 11.62 16.65
N GLN A 492 -7.62 10.83 17.09
CA GLN A 492 -7.41 9.75 18.05
C GLN A 492 -7.90 8.43 17.46
N TYR A 493 -7.12 7.37 17.62
CA TYR A 493 -7.46 6.05 17.10
C TYR A 493 -7.39 5.01 18.22
N ARG A 494 -8.46 4.24 18.40
CA ARG A 494 -8.52 3.18 19.40
C ARG A 494 -8.13 1.86 18.76
N ILE A 495 -7.28 1.09 19.43
CA ILE A 495 -6.90 -0.27 19.05
C ILE A 495 -7.15 -1.24 20.20
N THR A 496 -7.74 -2.39 19.88
CA THR A 496 -8.00 -3.49 20.81
C THR A 496 -7.12 -4.69 20.44
N LEU A 497 -6.32 -5.13 21.39
CA LEU A 497 -5.42 -6.29 21.28
C LEU A 497 -5.96 -7.41 22.17
N GLU A 498 -6.44 -8.49 21.56
CA GLU A 498 -7.12 -9.58 22.29
C GLU A 498 -6.19 -10.77 22.55
N TYR A 499 -5.38 -11.14 21.56
CA TYR A 499 -4.61 -12.38 21.57
C TYR A 499 -3.10 -12.11 21.59
N PRO A 500 -2.35 -12.60 22.60
CA PRO A 500 -0.91 -12.51 22.64
C PRO A 500 -0.25 -13.40 21.58
N ASP A 501 1.01 -13.11 21.25
CA ASP A 501 1.78 -13.86 20.26
C ASP A 501 2.02 -15.31 20.71
N GLU A 502 2.24 -16.25 19.79
CA GLU A 502 2.40 -17.69 20.11
C GLU A 502 3.52 -17.99 21.12
N ASP A 503 4.60 -17.20 21.09
CA ASP A 503 5.80 -17.40 21.90
C ASP A 503 5.94 -16.39 23.06
N ASP A 504 4.91 -15.57 23.34
CA ASP A 504 4.99 -14.47 24.30
C ASP A 504 3.66 -14.23 25.05
N ASP A 505 3.69 -13.52 26.17
CA ASP A 505 2.48 -13.10 26.91
C ASP A 505 1.93 -11.74 26.45
N LYS A 506 2.53 -11.17 25.41
CA LYS A 506 2.23 -9.85 24.85
C LYS A 506 1.89 -9.94 23.37
N CYS A 507 1.23 -8.90 22.88
CA CYS A 507 0.92 -8.68 21.48
C CYS A 507 2.02 -7.83 20.83
N THR A 508 2.63 -8.32 19.75
CA THR A 508 3.52 -7.52 18.92
C THR A 508 2.70 -6.61 18.00
N VAL A 509 2.98 -5.32 18.06
CA VAL A 509 2.33 -4.27 17.27
C VAL A 509 3.38 -3.34 16.68
N ILE A 510 3.31 -3.10 15.39
CA ILE A 510 4.12 -2.11 14.67
C ILE A 510 3.18 -0.97 14.30
N VAL A 511 3.52 0.24 14.76
CA VAL A 511 2.78 1.46 14.46
C VAL A 511 3.61 2.27 13.47
N ALA A 512 3.02 2.59 12.31
CA ALA A 512 3.65 3.33 11.23
C ALA A 512 2.81 4.57 10.88
N LEU A 513 3.41 5.76 11.02
CA LEU A 513 2.77 7.04 10.74
C LEU A 513 3.48 7.72 9.56
N MET A 514 2.81 7.80 8.41
CA MET A 514 3.32 8.41 7.18
C MET A 514 2.67 9.75 6.91
N GLN A 515 3.45 10.78 6.57
CA GLN A 515 2.92 12.05 6.05
C GLN A 515 2.84 12.03 4.52
N LYS A 516 1.75 12.56 3.95
CA LYS A 516 1.49 12.52 2.51
C LYS A 516 2.08 13.71 1.78
N ASN A 517 2.40 13.50 0.49
CA ASN A 517 2.63 14.53 -0.53
C ASN A 517 3.78 15.53 -0.29
N ARG A 518 4.73 15.26 0.63
CA ARG A 518 5.83 16.20 0.94
C ARG A 518 6.94 16.27 -0.10
N ARG A 519 7.35 15.13 -0.69
CA ARG A 519 8.43 15.11 -1.69
C ARG A 519 8.10 15.98 -2.92
N ALA A 520 6.84 15.97 -3.37
CA ALA A 520 6.37 16.84 -4.44
C ALA A 520 6.41 18.34 -4.07
N GLN A 521 6.32 18.68 -2.78
CA GLN A 521 6.35 20.04 -2.26
C GLN A 521 7.78 20.57 -2.02
N ARG A 522 8.83 19.74 -2.13
CA ARG A 522 10.24 20.20 -2.06
C ARG A 522 10.55 21.28 -3.11
N ARG A 523 9.93 21.21 -4.30
CA ARG A 523 10.04 22.26 -5.34
C ARG A 523 9.51 23.63 -4.88
N MET A 524 8.63 23.65 -3.88
CA MET A 524 8.10 24.86 -3.25
C MET A 524 8.84 25.22 -1.95
N GLY A 525 9.94 24.53 -1.64
CA GLY A 525 10.75 24.77 -0.44
C GLY A 525 10.17 24.22 0.86
N ALA A 526 9.17 23.33 0.79
CA ALA A 526 8.60 22.69 1.98
C ALA A 526 9.30 21.37 2.29
N ASP A 527 9.82 21.27 3.51
CA ASP A 527 10.42 20.05 4.05
C ASP A 527 9.37 19.14 4.71
N CYS A 528 9.77 17.92 5.03
CA CYS A 528 8.96 17.01 5.84
C CYS A 528 8.70 17.63 7.22
N LEU A 529 7.46 17.52 7.71
CA LEU A 529 7.12 17.91 9.07
C LEU A 529 7.78 16.98 10.07
N THR A 530 8.10 17.50 11.24
CA THR A 530 8.55 16.69 12.37
C THR A 530 7.32 15.98 12.96
N ILE A 531 7.17 14.68 12.70
CA ILE A 531 6.01 13.89 13.10
C ILE A 531 6.35 12.82 14.13
N GLY A 532 5.33 12.36 14.86
CA GLY A 532 5.45 11.30 15.85
C GLY A 532 4.09 10.92 16.42
N PHE A 533 4.07 9.94 17.30
CA PHE A 533 2.82 9.49 17.92
C PHE A 533 3.03 9.04 19.36
N ALA A 534 1.96 9.06 20.13
CA ALA A 534 1.91 8.54 21.49
C ALA A 534 0.78 7.52 21.64
N VAL A 535 1.03 6.47 22.43
CA VAL A 535 0.10 5.39 22.70
C VAL A 535 -0.22 5.38 24.19
N TYR A 536 -1.50 5.42 24.51
CA TYR A 536 -2.02 5.43 25.87
C TYR A 536 -2.83 4.17 26.13
N TYR A 537 -2.66 3.57 27.29
CA TYR A 537 -3.51 2.46 27.71
C TYR A 537 -4.87 3.00 28.15
N VAL A 538 -5.93 2.44 27.57
CA VAL A 538 -7.31 2.71 27.92
C VAL A 538 -7.78 1.51 28.75
N CYS A 539 -8.11 1.76 30.01
CA CYS A 539 -8.42 0.71 30.99
C CYS A 539 -9.41 -0.32 30.44
N THR A 540 -9.19 -1.61 30.70
CA THR A 540 -10.04 -2.74 30.25
C THR A 540 -11.51 -2.62 30.68
N PHE A 541 -11.82 -1.83 31.71
CA PHE A 541 -13.20 -1.45 32.06
C PHE A 541 -13.96 -0.77 30.90
N ALA A 542 -13.25 -0.18 29.93
CA ALA A 542 -13.80 0.39 28.70
C ALA A 542 -14.40 -0.66 27.74
N LEU A 543 -13.97 -1.93 27.82
CA LEU A 543 -14.60 -3.04 27.09
C LEU A 543 -15.94 -3.42 27.70
N GLU A 544 -16.09 -3.26 29.02
CA GLU A 544 -17.31 -3.59 29.76
C GLU A 544 -18.32 -2.43 29.72
N HIS A 545 -17.85 -1.17 29.63
CA HIS A 545 -18.68 0.04 29.59
C HIS A 545 -18.12 1.13 28.66
N PRO A 546 -18.20 0.95 27.33
CA PRO A 546 -17.66 1.90 26.34
C PRO A 546 -18.28 3.30 26.40
N GLU A 547 -19.49 3.42 26.96
CA GLU A 547 -20.27 4.66 27.14
C GLU A 547 -19.67 5.65 28.15
N ARG A 548 -18.74 5.21 29.02
CA ARG A 548 -18.26 6.00 30.17
C ARG A 548 -17.00 6.81 29.93
N LEU A 549 -16.32 6.60 28.80
CA LEU A 549 -15.17 7.41 28.42
C LEU A 549 -15.59 8.48 27.43
N PRO A 550 -15.11 9.72 27.57
CA PRO A 550 -15.34 10.74 26.56
C PRO A 550 -14.71 10.26 25.24
N LYS A 551 -15.47 10.40 24.16
CA LYS A 551 -15.01 10.23 22.79
C LYS A 551 -15.16 11.59 22.12
N PRO A 552 -14.07 12.26 21.69
CA PRO A 552 -12.66 11.90 21.90
C PRO A 552 -12.20 12.04 23.37
N LEU A 553 -11.03 11.47 23.71
CA LEU A 553 -10.43 11.63 25.04
C LEU A 553 -10.05 13.09 25.27
N ASP A 554 -10.35 13.60 26.46
CA ASP A 554 -10.19 15.01 26.80
C ASP A 554 -8.78 15.35 27.33
N MET A 555 -8.52 16.65 27.53
CA MET A 555 -7.27 17.13 28.11
C MET A 555 -6.98 16.50 29.49
N ASN A 556 -8.00 16.25 30.31
CA ASN A 556 -7.81 15.67 31.65
C ASN A 556 -7.24 14.26 31.56
N PHE A 557 -7.73 13.44 30.63
CA PHE A 557 -7.17 12.12 30.39
C PHE A 557 -5.66 12.17 30.14
N PHE A 558 -5.20 13.01 29.20
CA PHE A 558 -3.78 13.11 28.85
C PHE A 558 -2.92 13.78 29.94
N LYS A 559 -3.53 14.54 30.84
CA LYS A 559 -2.87 15.15 31.99
C LYS A 559 -2.50 14.12 33.05
N TYR A 560 -3.40 13.17 33.33
CA TYR A 560 -3.27 12.23 34.44
C TYR A 560 -2.80 10.83 34.03
N ASN A 561 -2.81 10.51 32.73
CA ASN A 561 -2.32 9.23 32.21
C ASN A 561 -0.99 9.41 31.48
N ALA A 562 -0.04 8.52 31.77
CA ALA A 562 1.24 8.45 31.06
C ALA A 562 1.10 7.61 29.79
N SER A 563 1.84 7.96 28.74
CA SER A 563 1.95 7.14 27.54
C SER A 563 2.65 5.82 27.87
N VAL A 564 2.11 4.70 27.42
CA VAL A 564 2.71 3.37 27.57
C VAL A 564 3.72 3.05 26.47
N ALA A 565 3.55 3.67 25.31
CA ALA A 565 4.46 3.60 24.18
C ALA A 565 4.41 4.94 23.42
N ARG A 566 5.46 5.27 22.69
CA ARG A 566 5.56 6.48 21.86
C ARG A 566 6.68 6.31 20.85
N SER A 567 6.67 7.11 19.79
CA SER A 567 7.86 7.22 18.95
C SER A 567 9.06 7.73 19.79
N PRO A 568 10.27 7.15 19.64
CA PRO A 568 11.44 7.53 20.44
C PRO A 568 11.78 9.02 20.31
N ALA A 569 11.65 9.53 19.08
CA ALA A 569 11.79 10.93 18.74
C ALA A 569 10.67 11.35 17.79
N PHE A 570 10.45 12.65 17.70
CA PHE A 570 9.73 13.26 16.60
C PHE A 570 10.77 13.55 15.53
N ILE A 571 10.57 13.01 14.33
CA ILE A 571 11.57 13.03 13.26
C ILE A 571 10.93 13.61 12.00
N ASN A 572 11.71 14.36 11.22
CA ASN A 572 11.33 14.94 9.94
C ASN A 572 11.54 13.95 8.77
N LEU A 573 11.04 12.71 8.91
CA LEU A 573 11.05 11.69 7.87
C LEU A 573 9.65 11.51 7.26
N ARG A 574 9.59 10.86 6.08
CA ARG A 574 8.32 10.56 5.40
C ARG A 574 7.40 9.68 6.25
N GLU A 575 7.97 8.67 6.91
CA GLU A 575 7.26 7.77 7.83
C GLU A 575 8.06 7.58 9.12
N VAL A 576 7.35 7.47 10.24
CA VAL A 576 7.91 7.08 11.54
C VAL A 576 7.28 5.76 11.95
N THR A 577 8.11 4.73 12.07
CA THR A 577 7.69 3.36 12.41
C THR A 577 8.32 2.91 13.71
N CYS A 578 7.53 2.31 14.61
CA CYS A 578 8.05 1.70 15.83
C CYS A 578 7.32 0.39 16.15
N ARG A 579 8.10 -0.60 16.61
CA ARG A 579 7.62 -1.88 17.11
C ARG A 579 7.47 -1.86 18.63
N PHE A 580 6.34 -2.34 19.12
CA PHE A 580 6.02 -2.47 20.53
C PHE A 580 5.57 -3.88 20.87
N LYS A 581 5.79 -4.26 22.13
CA LYS A 581 5.17 -5.43 22.76
C LYS A 581 4.27 -4.95 23.89
N LEU A 582 2.97 -5.01 23.67
CA LEU A 582 1.96 -4.50 24.58
C LEU A 582 1.14 -5.66 25.14
N PRO A 583 0.76 -5.66 26.43
CA PRO A 583 -0.16 -6.68 26.94
C PRO A 583 -1.53 -6.57 26.25
N PRO A 584 -2.34 -7.65 26.24
CA PRO A 584 -3.71 -7.57 25.75
C PRO A 584 -4.51 -6.46 26.45
N GLY A 585 -5.28 -5.69 25.68
CA GLY A 585 -6.02 -4.54 26.19
C GLY A 585 -6.38 -3.52 25.11
N VAL A 586 -6.97 -2.41 25.54
CA VAL A 586 -7.39 -1.30 24.66
C VAL A 586 -6.38 -0.16 24.78
N TYR A 587 -6.02 0.43 23.66
CA TYR A 587 -5.07 1.53 23.59
C TYR A 587 -5.62 2.65 22.70
N CYS A 588 -5.20 3.88 22.97
CA CYS A 588 -5.46 5.04 22.13
C CYS A 588 -4.14 5.55 21.55
N ILE A 589 -4.07 5.64 20.23
CA ILE A 589 -2.95 6.15 19.45
C ILE A 589 -3.29 7.58 19.02
N VAL A 590 -2.41 8.52 19.35
CA VAL A 590 -2.55 9.93 18.98
C VAL A 590 -1.38 10.32 18.06
N PRO A 591 -1.57 10.33 16.73
CA PRO A 591 -0.60 10.87 15.79
C PRO A 591 -0.61 12.40 15.82
N SER A 592 0.57 13.00 15.82
CA SER A 592 0.72 14.46 15.89
C SER A 592 1.99 14.95 15.19
N THR A 593 1.98 16.22 14.80
CA THR A 593 3.19 16.99 14.52
C THR A 593 3.87 17.39 15.84
N PHE A 594 5.14 17.76 15.79
CA PHE A 594 5.84 18.26 16.98
C PHE A 594 5.22 19.57 17.47
N ASP A 595 5.11 20.55 16.57
CA ASP A 595 4.52 21.86 16.85
C ASP A 595 3.03 21.93 16.45
N PRO A 596 2.21 22.69 17.19
CA PRO A 596 0.80 22.89 16.87
C PRO A 596 0.63 23.78 15.64
N ASN A 597 -0.55 23.71 15.00
CA ASN A 597 -0.92 24.48 13.80
C ASN A 597 -0.14 24.15 12.52
N GLU A 598 0.63 23.07 12.52
CA GLU A 598 1.23 22.49 11.32
C GLU A 598 0.18 21.69 10.55
N GLU A 599 0.01 22.01 9.26
CA GLU A 599 -1.02 21.39 8.42
C GLU A 599 -0.45 20.22 7.63
N GLY A 600 -1.16 19.09 7.57
CA GLY A 600 -0.73 17.96 6.77
C GLY A 600 -1.67 16.77 6.80
N GLU A 601 -1.70 16.02 5.72
CA GLU A 601 -2.40 14.73 5.63
C GLU A 601 -1.45 13.59 6.06
N PHE A 602 -1.99 12.58 6.71
CA PHE A 602 -1.24 11.41 7.12
C PHE A 602 -1.98 10.09 6.85
N LEU A 603 -1.22 9.01 6.92
CA LEU A 603 -1.67 7.62 6.87
C LEU A 603 -1.12 6.91 8.12
N LEU A 604 -2.01 6.41 8.97
CA LEU A 604 -1.66 5.60 10.12
C LEU A 604 -1.91 4.14 9.77
N ARG A 605 -0.87 3.32 9.89
CA ARG A 605 -0.91 1.88 9.60
C ARG A 605 -0.47 1.11 10.83
N ILE A 606 -1.20 0.06 11.16
CA ILE A 606 -0.88 -0.84 12.28
C ILE A 606 -0.72 -2.25 11.75
N PHE A 607 0.40 -2.88 12.07
CA PHE A 607 0.68 -4.28 11.77
C PHE A 607 0.76 -5.06 13.08
N SER A 608 0.04 -6.17 13.19
CA SER A 608 0.09 -7.05 14.36
C SER A 608 0.19 -8.52 13.95
N GLU A 609 0.80 -9.35 14.80
CA GLU A 609 0.94 -10.79 14.53
C GLU A 609 -0.42 -11.51 14.56
N ASN A 610 -1.33 -11.03 15.41
CA ASN A 610 -2.70 -11.52 15.52
C ASN A 610 -3.71 -10.43 15.14
N LYS A 611 -4.98 -10.81 14.97
CA LYS A 611 -6.06 -9.89 14.64
C LYS A 611 -6.13 -8.73 15.66
N ASN A 612 -6.14 -7.51 15.13
CA ASN A 612 -6.44 -6.30 15.90
C ASN A 612 -7.79 -5.72 15.46
N ASN A 613 -8.48 -5.03 16.37
CA ASN A 613 -9.65 -4.22 16.02
C ASN A 613 -9.31 -2.76 16.25
N MET A 614 -9.34 -1.96 15.20
CA MET A 614 -8.98 -0.55 15.24
C MET A 614 -10.14 0.30 14.70
N GLU A 615 -10.38 1.43 15.35
CA GLU A 615 -11.44 2.37 15.03
C GLU A 615 -11.04 3.81 15.38
N GLU A 616 -11.70 4.77 14.75
CA GLU A 616 -11.54 6.18 15.09
C GLU A 616 -12.19 6.45 16.46
N ASN A 617 -11.49 7.21 17.31
CA ASN A 617 -11.96 7.56 18.64
C ASN A 617 -12.45 9.01 18.64
N ASP A 618 -13.55 9.24 17.95
CA ASP A 618 -14.19 10.54 17.79
C ASP A 618 -15.70 10.47 18.11
N GLU A 619 -16.36 11.62 18.14
CA GLU A 619 -17.81 11.74 18.30
C GLU A 619 -18.57 11.15 17.11
N GLU A 620 -19.71 10.50 17.39
CA GLU A 620 -20.59 10.04 16.32
C GLU A 620 -21.33 11.22 15.70
N VAL A 621 -21.21 11.37 14.37
CA VAL A 621 -21.93 12.40 13.63
C VAL A 621 -23.42 12.04 13.59
N GLY A 622 -24.22 12.74 14.40
CA GLY A 622 -25.68 12.62 14.43
C GLY A 622 -26.38 13.91 14.08
N VAL A 623 -27.63 13.80 13.60
CA VAL A 623 -28.55 14.93 13.65
C VAL A 623 -29.00 15.01 15.10
N GLY A 624 -28.65 16.09 15.81
CA GLY A 624 -29.11 16.31 17.18
C GLY A 624 -30.62 16.17 17.26
N GLU A 625 -31.12 15.68 18.40
CA GLU A 625 -32.56 15.58 18.62
C GLU A 625 -33.20 16.94 18.32
N VAL A 626 -34.16 16.93 17.39
CA VAL A 626 -34.95 18.10 17.07
C VAL A 626 -35.57 18.54 18.39
N ASP A 627 -35.30 19.78 18.80
CA ASP A 627 -35.81 20.34 20.08
C ASP A 627 -37.25 19.88 20.31
N ASP A 628 -37.57 19.36 21.50
CA ASP A 628 -38.90 18.83 21.83
C ASP A 628 -40.03 19.80 21.44
N ARG A 629 -39.74 21.11 21.44
CA ARG A 629 -40.65 22.19 21.01
C ARG A 629 -41.03 22.15 19.52
N VAL A 630 -40.24 21.48 18.70
CA VAL A 630 -40.43 21.31 17.25
C VAL A 630 -41.04 19.93 16.94
N ILE A 631 -40.73 18.89 17.72
CA ILE A 631 -41.32 17.55 17.56
C ILE A 631 -42.80 17.54 18.00
N ASN A 632 -43.15 18.28 19.06
CA ASN A 632 -44.51 18.30 19.61
C ASN A 632 -45.14 19.71 19.61
N PRO A 633 -45.46 20.29 18.43
CA PRO A 633 -46.07 21.62 18.36
C PRO A 633 -47.52 21.65 18.88
N LYS A 634 -48.16 20.48 19.04
CA LYS A 634 -49.46 20.30 19.70
C LYS A 634 -49.42 18.98 20.45
N GLY A 635 -49.40 19.04 21.79
CA GLY A 635 -49.37 17.85 22.63
C GLY A 635 -50.49 16.87 22.27
N THR A 636 -50.11 15.73 21.71
CA THR A 636 -50.96 14.54 21.61
C THR A 636 -50.16 13.38 22.15
N ASN A 637 -50.24 13.17 23.47
CA ASN A 637 -49.79 11.93 24.11
C ASN A 637 -50.93 10.90 24.00
N THR A 638 -50.73 9.87 23.20
CA THR A 638 -51.22 8.53 23.55
C THR A 638 -50.08 7.82 24.25
N ASP A 639 -50.13 7.77 25.58
CA ASP A 639 -49.96 6.54 26.36
C ASP A 639 -49.93 6.86 27.86
N ALA A 640 -50.58 5.98 28.60
CA ALA A 640 -50.86 6.08 30.02
C ALA A 640 -49.59 5.80 30.84
N ASP A 641 -49.21 6.72 31.72
CA ASP A 641 -49.24 6.54 33.17
C ASP A 641 -48.52 7.71 33.87
N ASP A 642 -49.25 8.31 34.80
CA ASP A 642 -48.90 9.34 35.80
C ASP A 642 -47.42 9.79 35.91
N GLU A 643 -47.11 10.93 35.30
CA GLU A 643 -46.45 12.05 35.99
C GLU A 643 -46.91 13.38 35.36
N LYS A 644 -47.60 14.20 36.15
CA LYS A 644 -48.27 15.43 35.75
C LYS A 644 -47.30 16.48 35.19
N VAL A 645 -47.09 16.48 33.87
CA VAL A 645 -46.61 17.66 33.14
C VAL A 645 -47.82 18.57 32.89
N ARG A 646 -47.71 19.82 33.34
CA ARG A 646 -48.79 20.82 33.36
C ARG A 646 -49.32 21.10 31.93
N GLU A 647 -50.63 21.15 31.77
CA GLU A 647 -51.35 21.41 30.49
C GLU A 647 -51.20 22.83 29.92
N GLU A 648 -50.41 23.70 30.57
CA GLU A 648 -50.03 24.99 30.00
C GLU A 648 -48.52 25.14 30.15
N PRO A 649 -47.77 25.54 29.09
CA PRO A 649 -46.45 26.10 29.32
C PRO A 649 -46.65 27.22 30.34
N GLU A 650 -45.77 27.35 31.35
CA GLU A 650 -45.81 28.54 32.19
C GLU A 650 -45.97 29.74 31.26
N PRO A 651 -46.93 30.66 31.52
CA PRO A 651 -47.04 31.85 30.70
C PRO A 651 -45.71 32.58 30.88
N ASP A 652 -44.76 32.28 30.00
CA ASP A 652 -43.47 32.90 29.98
C ASP A 652 -43.83 34.37 29.83
N ARG A 653 -43.51 35.16 30.86
CA ARG A 653 -43.88 36.58 30.97
C ARG A 653 -43.40 37.39 29.76
N ASN A 654 -42.65 36.76 28.88
CA ASN A 654 -42.09 37.30 27.66
C ASN A 654 -42.81 36.83 26.38
N ILE A 655 -43.70 35.82 26.36
CA ILE A 655 -44.41 35.41 25.12
C ILE A 655 -45.22 36.57 24.53
N GLU A 656 -45.92 37.32 25.38
CA GLU A 656 -46.73 38.45 24.93
C GLU A 656 -45.86 39.63 24.47
N LYS A 657 -44.70 39.83 25.13
CA LYS A 657 -43.70 40.81 24.72
C LYS A 657 -43.02 40.44 23.41
N VAL A 658 -42.73 39.15 23.20
CA VAL A 658 -42.13 38.62 21.97
C VAL A 658 -43.13 38.70 20.82
N ARG A 659 -44.42 38.41 21.06
CA ARG A 659 -45.49 38.61 20.08
C ARG A 659 -45.69 40.08 19.74
N GLU A 660 -45.67 40.99 20.72
CA GLU A 660 -45.75 42.42 20.48
C GLU A 660 -44.51 42.95 19.75
N PHE A 661 -43.33 42.43 20.08
CA PHE A 661 -42.06 42.74 19.42
C PHE A 661 -42.05 42.26 17.97
N PHE A 662 -42.51 41.03 17.72
CA PHE A 662 -42.67 40.47 16.38
C PHE A 662 -43.63 41.32 15.55
N ARG A 663 -44.82 41.65 16.07
CA ARG A 663 -45.78 42.52 15.37
C ARG A 663 -45.24 43.91 15.06
N LYS A 664 -44.38 44.47 15.91
CA LYS A 664 -43.73 45.77 15.66
C LYS A 664 -42.67 45.70 14.56
N LEU A 665 -42.04 44.53 14.38
CA LEU A 665 -40.99 44.32 13.38
C LEU A 665 -41.57 43.88 12.03
N ALA A 666 -42.52 42.96 12.06
CA ALA A 666 -43.21 42.36 10.91
C ALA A 666 -44.18 43.28 10.17
N GLY A 667 -44.16 44.59 10.47
CA GLY A 667 -44.94 45.58 9.73
C GLY A 667 -46.45 45.31 9.60
N ASP A 668 -47.02 45.79 8.50
CA ASP A 668 -48.45 45.65 8.17
C ASP A 668 -48.78 44.30 7.50
N ASP A 669 -47.76 43.65 6.92
CA ASP A 669 -47.83 42.34 6.29
C ASP A 669 -47.73 41.18 7.29
N MET A 670 -47.38 41.47 8.55
CA MET A 670 -47.36 40.51 9.68
C MET A 670 -46.42 39.32 9.44
N GLU A 671 -45.47 39.47 8.53
CA GLU A 671 -44.43 38.51 8.19
C GLU A 671 -43.05 39.18 8.36
N VAL A 672 -42.00 38.38 8.55
CA VAL A 672 -40.61 38.88 8.61
C VAL A 672 -39.85 38.18 7.50
N ASP A 673 -39.43 38.93 6.49
CA ASP A 673 -38.65 38.36 5.40
C ASP A 673 -37.18 38.10 5.79
N TRP A 674 -36.41 37.47 4.91
CA TRP A 674 -35.02 37.12 5.21
C TRP A 674 -34.10 38.35 5.39
N MET A 675 -34.42 39.49 4.76
CA MET A 675 -33.65 40.73 4.90
C MET A 675 -33.94 41.36 6.26
N GLU A 676 -35.20 41.41 6.67
CA GLU A 676 -35.63 41.89 7.98
C GLU A 676 -35.11 41.00 9.10
N LEU A 677 -35.15 39.67 8.91
CA LEU A 677 -34.56 38.71 9.85
C LEU A 677 -33.04 38.92 9.96
N LYS A 678 -32.36 39.14 8.85
CA LYS A 678 -30.93 39.46 8.85
C LYS A 678 -30.65 40.74 9.63
N GLU A 679 -31.43 41.80 9.45
CA GLU A 679 -31.27 43.04 10.22
C GLU A 679 -31.52 42.84 11.72
N ILE A 680 -32.52 42.04 12.08
CA ILE A 680 -32.83 41.68 13.47
C ILE A 680 -31.66 40.91 14.10
N LEU A 681 -31.14 39.90 13.40
CA LEU A 681 -30.02 39.10 13.87
C LEU A 681 -28.73 39.92 13.92
N ASP A 682 -28.45 40.74 12.90
CA ASP A 682 -27.32 41.67 12.89
C ASP A 682 -27.40 42.64 14.07
N PHE A 683 -28.60 43.14 14.40
CA PHE A 683 -28.79 44.02 15.53
C PHE A 683 -28.63 43.30 16.88
N ALA A 684 -29.20 42.09 17.02
CA ALA A 684 -29.11 41.27 18.23
C ALA A 684 -27.67 40.84 18.51
N MET A 685 -26.90 40.49 17.47
CA MET A 685 -25.53 40.01 17.59
C MET A 685 -24.49 41.13 17.66
N ARG A 686 -24.82 42.39 17.30
CA ARG A 686 -23.85 43.51 17.23
C ARG A 686 -23.37 44.06 18.58
N LYS A 687 -23.87 43.61 19.72
CA LYS A 687 -23.31 43.95 21.04
C LYS A 687 -23.53 42.77 21.98
N GLY A 688 -22.49 42.33 22.70
CA GLY A 688 -22.59 41.37 23.80
C GLY A 688 -23.50 41.83 24.94
N LYS A 689 -24.81 41.86 24.70
CA LYS A 689 -25.90 42.14 25.63
C LYS A 689 -27.01 41.16 25.29
N SER A 690 -27.39 40.35 26.29
CA SER A 690 -28.55 39.47 26.22
C SER A 690 -29.76 40.20 25.64
N ILE A 691 -30.52 39.47 24.80
CA ILE A 691 -31.80 39.86 24.18
C ILE A 691 -32.79 40.40 25.24
N ASP A 692 -32.62 40.04 26.51
CA ASP A 692 -33.47 40.47 27.64
C ASP A 692 -33.37 41.96 28.02
N LYS A 693 -32.44 42.73 27.44
CA LYS A 693 -32.19 44.14 27.84
C LYS A 693 -32.44 45.17 26.73
N LEU A 694 -33.39 44.92 25.83
CA LEU A 694 -33.86 45.92 24.89
C LEU A 694 -34.84 46.89 25.57
N SER A 695 -34.47 48.17 25.68
CA SER A 695 -35.37 49.21 26.18
C SER A 695 -36.19 49.84 25.05
N LEU A 696 -37.45 50.20 25.33
CA LEU A 696 -38.39 50.85 24.38
C LEU A 696 -37.81 52.09 23.66
N TRP A 697 -36.83 52.76 24.28
CA TRP A 697 -36.12 53.91 23.70
C TRP A 697 -35.19 53.56 22.54
N GLN A 698 -34.60 52.36 22.55
CA GLN A 698 -33.70 51.91 21.49
C GLN A 698 -34.47 51.47 20.24
N LEU A 699 -35.69 50.97 20.40
CA LEU A 699 -36.64 50.68 19.32
C LEU A 699 -37.14 51.96 18.64
N HIS A 700 -37.36 53.03 19.38
CA HIS A 700 -37.73 54.33 18.80
C HIS A 700 -36.64 54.89 17.88
N LEU A 701 -35.36 54.63 18.18
CA LEU A 701 -34.22 55.06 17.35
C LEU A 701 -34.08 54.28 16.03
N LEU A 702 -34.42 52.99 16.01
CA LEU A 702 -34.48 52.17 14.80
C LEU A 702 -35.62 52.65 13.88
N ASN A 703 -36.81 52.91 14.45
CA ASN A 703 -37.95 53.41 13.68
C ASN A 703 -37.71 54.84 13.15
N LYS A 704 -36.93 55.67 13.87
CA LYS A 704 -36.55 57.02 13.42
C LYS A 704 -35.52 57.03 12.28
N LYS A 705 -34.73 55.95 12.12
CA LYS A 705 -33.83 55.80 10.96
C LYS A 705 -34.63 55.45 9.70
N ARG A 706 -35.69 54.65 9.81
CA ARG A 706 -36.61 54.29 8.70
C ARG A 706 -37.26 55.54 8.08
N ASN A 707 -37.67 56.52 8.90
CA ASN A 707 -38.26 57.78 8.41
C ASN A 707 -37.25 58.83 7.91
N LYS A 708 -35.93 58.61 8.06
CA LYS A 708 -34.90 59.52 7.51
C LYS A 708 -34.32 59.06 6.18
N SER A 709 -34.56 57.81 5.77
CA SER A 709 -34.21 57.30 4.44
C SER A 709 -35.26 57.60 3.37
N GLU A 710 -36.38 58.25 3.72
CA GLU A 710 -37.34 58.80 2.74
C GLU A 710 -37.19 60.32 2.51
N ILE A 711 -36.18 60.96 3.11
CA ILE A 711 -35.75 62.32 2.74
C ILE A 711 -34.22 62.38 2.73
N ILE A 712 -33.63 61.83 1.66
CA ILE A 712 -32.56 62.39 0.80
C ILE A 712 -32.46 61.49 -0.42
#